data_AF-A0A4T0FX01-F1
#
_entry.id   AF-A0A4T0FX01-F1
#
_cell.length_a   1.000
_cell.length_b   1.000
_cell.length_c   1.000
_cell.angle_alpha   90.00
_cell.angle_beta   90.00
_cell.angle_gamma   90.00
#
_symmetry.space_group_name_H-M   'P 1'
#
loop_
_entity.id
_entity.type
_entity.pdbx_description
1 polymer ?
#
loop_
_entity_poly.entity_id
_entity_poly.type
_entity_poly.pdbx_seq_one_letter_code
_entity_poly.pdbx_strand_id
1 'polypeptide(L)'
;MAAAKAEWKFIGALCVIAFVVRCYRLGSPPSVVFDEVHFGGQVSKYIKQRFFMDVHPPLAKLLLTAAAALFGYNGNFSFEQIGNDYLAHDVPYVAMRAVSAVLGVALIPLTYLICRGLHLKPISAALGSLLVTFDNALATQSRLILLDSPLLFFTALSTLSFVNFHNYNKSRLAHFTQEWWMWLVLTGLSLGAVLSVKWVGLFTVATIGLGTVWQLWELLGDLNIPPRLLLKHFTTRALCLIVIPVLFYMWMFAIHLSILNRSGGGDTFMSAGFQRSLRGNGMQDTYAAIGMGSEVSIRHLHSTGGYLHSHPHDYPTGSFQQQITLYPYPDDNNIWQIVERSHNNGEADTRDYHNEKFRQLRHGAVIRLMHLDTGKRLHSHDHKPPVSEAEFQNEVSGYGFEGFNGDANDNFKIEIVNGDARDPASYKDVKAIRTHFRLRHVLSGCYLFSHKEKLPEWGWGQQEVTCNKQSPLENSVWYIETNSHGQLDDRSDVEMVNYRPMGFLDKFFELQQVMWGVNNGLIERHAYDSRPLSWPLFTRGINFWVKDHKQVYLMANPVVWWGSIAAVGAGGAFIALLALRSKRGYSDFSAELTHYTTIISFVGSGWAFHYLPFFLMERQLFIHHYLPALFYSVLLAAVVFDFVTSKLRTRLRFQLAAVVVLVAAIVYFKYSPLVYGLEWTRGECDKARWLTRWDYACQEYPTAYSDYDEYYTSLHEHTVKPANDVFEQLQIVASTAGSSVHGSGGVVVYDAVTGNSLHSFKGSSGILNGCSLTRSSRDVGGIVTVAQSDKGVLHVYSWQKEQLHTKIILPQKLSAWCIAPNNAYCAGGTDDGRVFVWETTSGILLASFDAHYRRVTKLCFDEKANVLVSISDDASLNVWLVSRLLDEDLQGQLPVPYCTFTDHTLPIKDVYIGLGTFPDARIFTSSLDRTVKVWSLSKRALISTIQFPVALSTIAVDSLERRLYVSSRNEIYRVDLHAKEQSLRSGGDDDTHERLLKVPRDTHINAMTFSVSSNTLLVGCQDGLVDCYDVRSHQHLKSLGNGKNGVVDVHSLLKPVDLGGVSSASAISANVTGSTAAAASALPPILPFGSLKKTMGEKDREDYTVHARSGKQSVDDTFFDSLWDEEEGDVVVKEVKQNVTDKKSDEHVDKLQAELLEAKTALDKANKINEDMFAAVNKLKANQSADSGKNKRQKK
;
A
#
# COMPACT_ATOMS: atom_id res chain seq x y z
N MET A 1 -26.39 19.71 -50.97
CA MET A 1 -27.14 19.23 -49.78
C MET A 1 -27.23 17.70 -49.69
N ALA A 2 -27.66 16.98 -50.75
CA ALA A 2 -27.78 15.51 -50.71
C ALA A 2 -26.43 14.78 -50.52
N ALA A 3 -25.36 15.21 -51.19
CA ALA A 3 -24.02 14.65 -51.02
C ALA A 3 -23.46 14.81 -49.59
N ALA A 4 -23.69 15.98 -48.97
CA ALA A 4 -23.31 16.22 -47.58
C ALA A 4 -24.10 15.32 -46.60
N LYS A 5 -25.41 15.11 -46.84
CA LYS A 5 -26.21 14.17 -46.05
C LYS A 5 -25.71 12.72 -46.18
N ALA A 6 -25.31 12.30 -47.37
CA ALA A 6 -24.74 10.97 -47.61
C ALA A 6 -23.39 10.80 -46.89
N GLU A 7 -22.54 11.83 -46.89
CA GLU A 7 -21.26 11.83 -46.20
C GLU A 7 -21.41 11.73 -44.67
N TRP A 8 -22.34 12.48 -44.07
CA TRP A 8 -22.63 12.36 -42.64
C TRP A 8 -23.17 10.99 -42.24
N LYS A 9 -24.01 10.37 -43.09
CA LYS A 9 -24.45 8.98 -42.88
C LYS A 9 -23.28 8.00 -42.91
N PHE A 10 -22.32 8.22 -43.83
CA PHE A 10 -21.12 7.40 -43.91
C PHE A 10 -20.22 7.56 -42.68
N ILE A 11 -20.02 8.80 -42.19
CA ILE A 11 -19.30 9.05 -40.93
C ILE A 11 -20.00 8.35 -39.77
N GLY A 12 -21.34 8.40 -39.70
CA GLY A 12 -22.12 7.64 -38.71
C GLY A 12 -21.86 6.14 -38.78
N ALA A 13 -21.82 5.55 -39.98
CA ALA A 13 -21.47 4.14 -40.17
C ALA A 13 -20.04 3.82 -39.73
N LEU A 14 -19.06 4.69 -40.03
CA LEU A 14 -17.69 4.56 -39.55
C LEU A 14 -17.62 4.58 -38.02
N CYS A 15 -18.36 5.47 -37.36
CA CYS A 15 -18.42 5.53 -35.90
C CYS A 15 -19.01 4.23 -35.30
N VAL A 16 -20.01 3.63 -35.93
CA VAL A 16 -20.57 2.34 -35.48
C VAL A 16 -19.53 1.22 -35.61
N ILE A 17 -18.84 1.13 -36.75
CA ILE A 17 -17.77 0.13 -36.95
C ILE A 17 -16.64 0.35 -35.92
N ALA A 18 -16.22 1.60 -35.74
CA ALA A 18 -15.23 2.00 -34.75
C ALA A 18 -15.63 1.60 -33.32
N PHE A 19 -16.88 1.86 -32.94
CA PHE A 19 -17.40 1.50 -31.63
C PHE A 19 -17.38 -0.01 -31.39
N VAL A 20 -17.81 -0.80 -32.38
CA VAL A 20 -17.72 -2.26 -32.30
C VAL A 20 -16.27 -2.70 -32.12
N VAL A 21 -15.33 -2.19 -32.92
CA VAL A 21 -13.93 -2.60 -32.85
C VAL A 21 -13.26 -2.16 -31.53
N ARG A 22 -13.46 -0.93 -31.06
CA ARG A 22 -12.74 -0.41 -29.87
C ARG A 22 -13.40 -0.79 -28.54
N CYS A 23 -14.72 -0.95 -28.50
CA CYS A 23 -15.48 -1.23 -27.27
C CYS A 23 -15.88 -2.71 -27.10
N TYR A 24 -15.52 -3.60 -28.03
CA TYR A 24 -15.80 -5.03 -27.92
C TYR A 24 -15.18 -5.62 -26.64
N ARG A 25 -16.02 -6.25 -25.81
CA ARG A 25 -15.65 -6.91 -24.55
C ARG A 25 -14.71 -6.08 -23.68
N LEU A 26 -15.06 -4.82 -23.42
CA LEU A 26 -14.23 -3.91 -22.61
C LEU A 26 -13.98 -4.40 -21.17
N GLY A 27 -14.91 -5.20 -20.63
CA GLY A 27 -14.77 -5.85 -19.32
C GLY A 27 -13.75 -6.99 -19.26
N SER A 28 -13.25 -7.49 -20.40
CA SER A 28 -12.22 -8.53 -20.45
C SER A 28 -10.84 -7.89 -20.73
N PRO A 29 -9.73 -8.32 -20.13
CA PRO A 29 -9.67 -9.16 -18.94
C PRO A 29 -10.17 -8.39 -17.71
N PRO A 30 -10.86 -9.04 -16.75
CA PRO A 30 -11.36 -8.41 -15.51
C PRO A 30 -10.26 -8.21 -14.46
N SER A 31 -9.03 -7.94 -14.89
CA SER A 31 -7.88 -7.78 -14.00
C SER A 31 -6.91 -6.71 -14.48
N VAL A 32 -6.04 -6.26 -13.57
CA VAL A 32 -5.00 -5.25 -13.84
C VAL A 32 -4.04 -5.72 -14.93
N VAL A 33 -3.69 -4.79 -15.83
CA VAL A 33 -2.79 -4.98 -16.98
C VAL A 33 -1.54 -4.10 -16.81
N PHE A 34 -0.41 -4.45 -17.45
CA PHE A 34 0.91 -3.78 -17.35
C PHE A 34 0.92 -2.31 -16.88
N ASP A 35 0.51 -1.37 -17.72
CA ASP A 35 0.56 0.06 -17.39
C ASP A 35 -0.69 0.56 -16.59
N GLU A 36 -1.74 -0.26 -16.45
CA GLU A 36 -2.88 0.06 -15.57
C GLU A 36 -2.45 0.09 -14.10
N VAL A 37 -1.38 -0.63 -13.75
CA VAL A 37 -0.72 -0.60 -12.42
C VAL A 37 -0.40 0.85 -12.02
N HIS A 38 0.23 1.59 -12.93
CA HIS A 38 0.66 2.96 -12.69
C HIS A 38 -0.52 3.92 -12.71
N PHE A 39 -1.29 3.94 -13.80
CA PHE A 39 -2.34 4.96 -13.99
C PHE A 39 -3.56 4.72 -13.09
N GLY A 40 -3.94 3.46 -12.85
CA GLY A 40 -4.98 3.11 -11.87
C GLY A 40 -4.56 3.42 -10.44
N GLY A 41 -3.29 3.17 -10.10
CA GLY A 41 -2.71 3.59 -8.82
C GLY A 41 -2.78 5.11 -8.63
N GLN A 42 -2.45 5.88 -9.67
CA GLN A 42 -2.53 7.35 -9.65
C GLN A 42 -3.98 7.85 -9.54
N VAL A 43 -4.95 7.23 -10.21
CA VAL A 43 -6.39 7.50 -10.03
C VAL A 43 -6.78 7.32 -8.57
N SER A 44 -6.33 6.24 -7.93
CA SER A 44 -6.59 5.99 -6.51
C SER A 44 -5.99 7.08 -5.61
N LYS A 45 -4.80 7.60 -5.94
CA LYS A 45 -4.18 8.72 -5.22
C LYS A 45 -4.95 10.03 -5.37
N TYR A 46 -5.50 10.33 -6.56
CA TYR A 46 -6.40 11.48 -6.74
C TYR A 46 -7.68 11.37 -5.92
N ILE A 47 -8.33 10.20 -5.92
CA ILE A 47 -9.55 9.98 -5.11
C ILE A 47 -9.23 10.16 -3.62
N LYS A 48 -8.08 9.68 -3.16
CA LYS A 48 -7.60 9.84 -1.78
C LYS A 48 -7.01 11.23 -1.49
N GLN A 49 -6.93 12.12 -2.48
CA GLN A 49 -6.33 13.46 -2.38
C GLN A 49 -4.86 13.46 -1.92
N ARG A 50 -4.13 12.36 -2.10
CA ARG A 50 -2.74 12.20 -1.67
C ARG A 50 -1.78 12.60 -2.78
N PHE A 51 -0.90 13.55 -2.50
CA PHE A 51 0.07 14.03 -3.47
C PHE A 51 1.00 12.92 -3.95
N PHE A 52 1.30 12.98 -5.24
CA PHE A 52 2.23 12.08 -5.89
C PHE A 52 2.94 12.82 -7.01
N MET A 53 4.19 12.43 -7.25
CA MET A 53 4.98 12.94 -8.36
C MET A 53 4.93 11.93 -9.52
N ASP A 54 4.78 12.43 -10.75
CA ASP A 54 4.81 11.64 -11.97
C ASP A 54 5.38 12.47 -13.13
N VAL A 55 6.01 11.80 -14.10
CA VAL A 55 6.64 12.47 -15.26
C VAL A 55 5.63 12.99 -16.29
N HIS A 56 4.37 12.54 -16.24
CA HIS A 56 3.36 12.95 -17.19
C HIS A 56 2.46 14.08 -16.64
N PRO A 57 2.13 15.07 -17.47
CA PRO A 57 1.10 16.06 -17.15
C PRO A 57 -0.27 15.44 -16.79
N PRO A 58 -1.15 16.19 -16.09
CA PRO A 58 -2.25 15.58 -15.34
C PRO A 58 -3.53 15.28 -16.12
N LEU A 59 -3.78 15.89 -17.30
CA LEU A 59 -5.12 15.91 -17.92
C LEU A 59 -5.70 14.50 -18.15
N ALA A 60 -4.95 13.59 -18.77
CA ALA A 60 -5.47 12.25 -19.04
C ALA A 60 -5.78 11.48 -17.75
N LYS A 61 -4.97 11.66 -16.70
CA LYS A 61 -5.19 11.05 -15.39
C LYS A 61 -6.41 11.66 -14.68
N LEU A 62 -6.62 12.96 -14.83
CA LEU A 62 -7.81 13.65 -14.34
C LEU A 62 -9.08 13.16 -15.04
N LEU A 63 -9.04 12.90 -16.36
CA LEU A 63 -10.17 12.33 -17.10
C LEU A 63 -10.53 10.92 -16.61
N LEU A 64 -9.52 10.07 -16.40
CA LEU A 64 -9.72 8.73 -15.84
C LEU A 64 -10.27 8.80 -14.40
N THR A 65 -9.76 9.73 -13.60
CA THR A 65 -10.23 9.98 -12.22
C THR A 65 -11.68 10.47 -12.22
N ALA A 66 -12.06 11.35 -13.13
CA ALA A 66 -13.43 11.84 -13.25
C ALA A 66 -14.41 10.70 -13.55
N ALA A 67 -14.04 9.76 -14.44
CA ALA A 67 -14.84 8.57 -14.68
C ALA A 67 -14.89 7.64 -13.46
N ALA A 68 -13.76 7.43 -12.79
CA ALA A 68 -13.72 6.64 -11.56
C ALA A 68 -14.64 7.21 -10.47
N ALA A 69 -14.57 8.52 -10.23
CA ALA A 69 -15.38 9.22 -9.24
C ALA A 69 -16.88 9.21 -9.59
N LEU A 70 -17.24 9.44 -10.86
CA LEU A 70 -18.63 9.45 -11.31
C LEU A 70 -19.32 8.07 -11.12
N PHE A 71 -18.55 6.99 -11.19
CA PHE A 71 -19.03 5.62 -11.01
C PHE A 71 -18.72 5.05 -9.61
N GLY A 72 -18.43 5.90 -8.62
CA GLY A 72 -18.39 5.51 -7.21
C GLY A 72 -17.11 4.81 -6.73
N TYR A 73 -15.98 4.98 -7.42
CA TYR A 73 -14.70 4.42 -6.95
C TYR A 73 -14.19 5.11 -5.69
N ASN A 74 -13.86 4.35 -4.64
CA ASN A 74 -13.41 4.86 -3.34
C ASN A 74 -11.87 4.94 -3.17
N GLY A 75 -11.09 4.47 -4.14
CA GLY A 75 -9.62 4.54 -4.08
C GLY A 75 -8.94 3.44 -3.23
N ASN A 76 -9.67 2.46 -2.70
CA ASN A 76 -9.14 1.47 -1.76
C ASN A 76 -8.52 0.21 -2.41
N PHE A 77 -8.61 0.07 -3.73
CA PHE A 77 -7.99 -1.04 -4.43
C PHE A 77 -6.50 -0.76 -4.72
N SER A 78 -5.64 -1.75 -4.47
CA SER A 78 -4.22 -1.67 -4.81
C SER A 78 -3.97 -2.18 -6.23
N PHE A 79 -3.42 -1.30 -7.06
CA PHE A 79 -3.05 -1.58 -8.43
C PHE A 79 -1.63 -2.18 -8.57
N GLU A 80 -0.95 -2.56 -7.48
CA GLU A 80 0.49 -2.90 -7.47
C GLU A 80 0.92 -4.03 -8.41
N GLN A 81 0.05 -5.02 -8.65
CA GLN A 81 0.41 -6.21 -9.42
C GLN A 81 -0.51 -6.45 -10.62
N ILE A 82 0.11 -6.84 -11.74
CA ILE A 82 -0.59 -7.29 -12.95
C ILE A 82 -1.33 -8.60 -12.61
N GLY A 83 -2.59 -8.70 -13.01
CA GLY A 83 -3.43 -9.88 -12.76
C GLY A 83 -4.35 -9.78 -11.53
N ASN A 84 -4.22 -8.74 -10.70
CA ASN A 84 -5.16 -8.45 -9.61
C ASN A 84 -6.59 -8.30 -10.15
N ASP A 85 -7.54 -8.99 -9.53
CA ASP A 85 -8.93 -9.04 -9.99
C ASP A 85 -9.71 -7.79 -9.58
N TYR A 86 -10.36 -7.14 -10.55
CA TYR A 86 -11.19 -5.97 -10.31
C TYR A 86 -12.56 -6.30 -9.71
N LEU A 87 -13.11 -7.47 -10.05
CA LEU A 87 -14.47 -7.87 -9.65
C LEU A 87 -14.55 -8.17 -8.15
N ALA A 88 -13.48 -8.70 -7.56
CA ALA A 88 -13.41 -8.97 -6.13
C ALA A 88 -13.51 -7.70 -5.24
N HIS A 89 -13.30 -6.52 -5.83
CA HIS A 89 -13.20 -5.24 -5.12
C HIS A 89 -14.14 -4.16 -5.66
N ASP A 90 -15.13 -4.52 -6.49
CA ASP A 90 -16.13 -3.61 -7.07
C ASP A 90 -15.53 -2.35 -7.74
N VAL A 91 -14.37 -2.49 -8.38
CA VAL A 91 -13.72 -1.36 -9.07
C VAL A 91 -14.48 -1.06 -10.37
N PRO A 92 -14.86 0.20 -10.67
CA PRO A 92 -15.53 0.55 -11.94
C PRO A 92 -14.53 0.64 -13.11
N TYR A 93 -13.72 -0.40 -13.31
CA TYR A 93 -12.65 -0.45 -14.32
C TYR A 93 -13.19 -0.34 -15.75
N VAL A 94 -14.40 -0.86 -16.02
CA VAL A 94 -15.05 -0.75 -17.33
C VAL A 94 -15.33 0.72 -17.68
N ALA A 95 -15.79 1.52 -16.71
CA ALA A 95 -16.04 2.95 -16.91
C ALA A 95 -14.73 3.71 -17.15
N MET A 96 -13.66 3.36 -16.42
CA MET A 96 -12.33 3.94 -16.63
C MET A 96 -11.78 3.60 -18.03
N ARG A 97 -11.86 2.32 -18.45
CA ARG A 97 -11.49 1.86 -19.79
C ARG A 97 -12.33 2.52 -20.89
N ALA A 98 -13.59 2.82 -20.60
CA ALA A 98 -14.50 3.46 -21.56
C ALA A 98 -14.04 4.85 -21.97
N VAL A 99 -13.38 5.61 -21.08
CA VAL A 99 -12.79 6.91 -21.42
C VAL A 99 -11.79 6.77 -22.56
N SER A 100 -10.81 5.88 -22.39
CA SER A 100 -9.81 5.61 -23.42
C SER A 100 -10.44 5.03 -24.70
N ALA A 101 -11.43 4.16 -24.56
CA ALA A 101 -12.07 3.51 -25.70
C ALA A 101 -12.87 4.51 -26.54
N VAL A 102 -13.67 5.37 -25.90
CA VAL A 102 -14.47 6.41 -26.57
C VAL A 102 -13.59 7.43 -27.27
N LEU A 103 -12.47 7.86 -26.67
CA LEU A 103 -11.51 8.74 -27.32
C LEU A 103 -10.82 8.05 -28.51
N GLY A 104 -10.56 6.74 -28.40
CA GLY A 104 -10.09 5.89 -29.50
C GLY A 104 -11.12 5.75 -30.63
N VAL A 105 -12.41 5.68 -30.31
CA VAL A 105 -13.51 5.72 -31.29
C VAL A 105 -13.55 7.08 -31.98
N ALA A 106 -13.44 8.18 -31.23
CA ALA A 106 -13.49 9.53 -31.76
C ALA A 106 -12.30 9.89 -32.67
N LEU A 107 -11.15 9.24 -32.49
CA LEU A 107 -9.99 9.36 -33.38
C LEU A 107 -10.32 8.99 -34.85
N ILE A 108 -11.21 8.04 -35.07
CA ILE A 108 -11.53 7.48 -36.39
C ILE A 108 -12.28 8.47 -37.30
N PRO A 109 -13.40 9.08 -36.88
CA PRO A 109 -14.05 10.14 -37.65
C PRO A 109 -13.17 11.39 -37.76
N LEU A 110 -12.35 11.73 -36.75
CA LEU A 110 -11.38 12.81 -36.86
C LEU A 110 -10.38 12.55 -37.99
N THR A 111 -9.87 11.32 -38.12
CA THR A 111 -8.98 10.92 -39.22
C THR A 111 -9.63 11.14 -40.58
N TYR A 112 -10.91 10.74 -40.73
CA TYR A 112 -11.67 10.96 -41.95
C TYR A 112 -11.80 12.47 -42.26
N LEU A 113 -12.18 13.27 -41.26
CA LEU A 113 -12.36 14.70 -41.40
C LEU A 113 -11.05 15.43 -41.70
N ILE A 114 -9.92 15.00 -41.14
CA ILE A 114 -8.58 15.54 -41.47
C ILE A 114 -8.29 15.28 -42.95
N CYS A 115 -8.45 14.04 -43.42
CA CYS A 115 -8.26 13.70 -44.82
C CYS A 115 -9.15 14.53 -45.76
N ARG A 116 -10.41 14.77 -45.38
CA ARG A 116 -11.33 15.64 -46.13
C ARG A 116 -10.92 17.12 -46.07
N GLY A 117 -10.42 17.58 -44.93
CA GLY A 117 -9.83 18.91 -44.76
C GLY A 117 -8.57 19.10 -45.59
N LEU A 118 -7.78 18.05 -45.80
CA LEU A 118 -6.64 18.03 -46.72
C LEU A 118 -7.08 17.91 -48.20
N HIS A 119 -8.37 18.05 -48.50
CA HIS A 119 -8.95 17.93 -49.85
C HIS A 119 -8.74 16.59 -50.56
N LEU A 120 -8.54 15.49 -49.80
CA LEU A 120 -8.53 14.15 -50.36
C LEU A 120 -9.94 13.70 -50.77
N LYS A 121 -10.04 12.82 -51.77
CA LYS A 121 -11.34 12.29 -52.21
C LYS A 121 -11.91 11.36 -51.12
N PRO A 122 -13.25 11.23 -51.00
CA PRO A 122 -13.90 10.43 -49.95
C PRO A 122 -13.38 9.00 -49.79
N ILE A 123 -13.00 8.34 -50.89
CA ILE A 123 -12.47 6.96 -50.88
C ILE A 123 -11.11 6.89 -50.16
N SER A 124 -10.23 7.87 -50.38
CA SER A 124 -8.93 7.92 -49.69
C SER A 124 -9.07 8.29 -48.22
N ALA A 125 -10.00 9.20 -47.90
CA ALA A 125 -10.32 9.53 -46.52
C ALA A 125 -10.88 8.33 -45.76
N ALA A 126 -11.77 7.55 -46.40
CA ALA A 126 -12.30 6.29 -45.87
C ALA A 126 -11.19 5.26 -45.65
N LEU A 127 -10.26 5.11 -46.62
CA LEU A 127 -9.10 4.23 -46.49
C LEU A 127 -8.28 4.58 -45.24
N GLY A 128 -7.87 5.84 -45.06
CA GLY A 128 -7.09 6.25 -43.88
C GLY A 128 -7.80 5.97 -42.55
N SER A 129 -9.09 6.30 -42.48
CA SER A 129 -9.92 6.07 -41.28
C SER A 129 -10.09 4.58 -40.96
N LEU A 130 -10.28 3.73 -41.97
CA LEU A 130 -10.41 2.28 -41.80
C LEU A 130 -9.09 1.59 -41.48
N LEU A 131 -7.95 2.09 -41.97
CA LEU A 131 -6.62 1.62 -41.57
C LEU A 131 -6.34 1.91 -40.08
N VAL A 132 -6.73 3.10 -39.59
CA VAL A 132 -6.69 3.41 -38.14
C VAL A 132 -7.66 2.53 -37.34
N THR A 133 -8.82 2.18 -37.91
CA THR A 133 -9.81 1.32 -37.27
C THR A 133 -9.27 -0.10 -37.07
N PHE A 134 -8.71 -0.69 -38.14
CA PHE A 134 -8.20 -2.06 -38.17
C PHE A 134 -6.70 -2.18 -37.85
N ASP A 135 -6.18 -1.33 -36.97
CA ASP A 135 -4.84 -1.49 -36.41
C ASP A 135 -4.89 -2.09 -35.00
N ASN A 136 -4.20 -3.22 -34.81
CA ASN A 136 -4.21 -3.96 -33.55
C ASN A 136 -3.56 -3.17 -32.40
N ALA A 137 -2.48 -2.42 -32.66
CA ALA A 137 -1.75 -1.70 -31.61
C ALA A 137 -2.57 -0.53 -31.09
N LEU A 138 -3.18 0.24 -31.99
CA LEU A 138 -4.09 1.32 -31.64
C LEU A 138 -5.34 0.79 -30.91
N ALA A 139 -5.87 -0.38 -31.30
CA ALA A 139 -7.00 -1.00 -30.62
C ALA A 139 -6.66 -1.42 -29.18
N THR A 140 -5.52 -2.12 -28.98
CA THR A 140 -5.03 -2.55 -27.65
C THR A 140 -4.77 -1.35 -26.74
N GLN A 141 -4.24 -0.25 -27.26
CA GLN A 141 -3.97 0.95 -26.46
C GLN A 141 -5.23 1.71 -26.07
N SER A 142 -6.23 1.74 -26.95
CA SER A 142 -7.48 2.45 -26.65
C SER A 142 -8.38 1.76 -25.65
N ARG A 143 -8.28 0.44 -25.46
CA ARG A 143 -9.24 -0.31 -24.64
C ARG A 143 -8.89 -0.37 -23.15
N LEU A 144 -7.67 -0.01 -22.77
CA LEU A 144 -7.13 -0.13 -21.42
C LEU A 144 -7.04 1.24 -20.72
N ILE A 145 -6.80 1.24 -19.40
CA ILE A 145 -6.63 2.47 -18.60
C ILE A 145 -5.23 3.08 -18.88
N LEU A 146 -5.06 3.65 -20.07
CA LEU A 146 -3.80 4.18 -20.59
C LEU A 146 -3.94 5.62 -21.09
N LEU A 147 -2.83 6.36 -21.10
CA LEU A 147 -2.80 7.79 -21.49
C LEU A 147 -2.66 8.03 -23.00
N ASP A 148 -2.24 7.03 -23.77
CA ASP A 148 -1.89 7.21 -25.19
C ASP A 148 -3.12 7.41 -26.09
N SER A 149 -4.30 6.90 -25.70
CA SER A 149 -5.54 7.15 -26.45
C SER A 149 -6.02 8.62 -26.35
N PRO A 150 -6.13 9.22 -25.15
CA PRO A 150 -6.30 10.67 -25.02
C PRO A 150 -5.25 11.48 -25.79
N LEU A 151 -3.98 11.07 -25.75
CA LEU A 151 -2.90 11.75 -26.47
C LEU A 151 -3.18 11.79 -27.98
N LEU A 152 -3.46 10.63 -28.59
CA LEU A 152 -3.76 10.53 -30.01
C LEU A 152 -5.01 11.31 -30.41
N PHE A 153 -6.07 11.25 -29.59
CA PHE A 153 -7.29 12.00 -29.82
C PHE A 153 -7.02 13.52 -29.89
N PHE A 154 -6.33 14.08 -28.89
CA PHE A 154 -6.03 15.51 -28.89
C PHE A 154 -5.02 15.89 -29.98
N THR A 155 -4.07 15.00 -30.33
CA THR A 155 -3.16 15.22 -31.47
C THR A 155 -3.98 15.34 -32.77
N ALA A 156 -4.90 14.40 -33.02
CA ALA A 156 -5.77 14.44 -34.19
C ALA A 156 -6.71 15.66 -34.18
N LEU A 157 -7.29 16.01 -33.02
CA LEU A 157 -8.13 17.20 -32.89
C LEU A 157 -7.35 18.49 -33.19
N SER A 158 -6.10 18.57 -32.76
CA SER A 158 -5.20 19.70 -33.06
C SER A 158 -4.86 19.77 -34.54
N THR A 159 -4.54 18.63 -35.16
CA THR A 159 -4.28 18.55 -36.60
C THR A 159 -5.53 18.93 -37.40
N LEU A 160 -6.71 18.44 -37.04
CA LEU A 160 -7.99 18.78 -37.70
C LEU A 160 -8.28 20.27 -37.60
N SER A 161 -8.19 20.82 -36.39
CA SER A 161 -8.49 22.24 -36.15
C SER A 161 -7.54 23.13 -36.93
N PHE A 162 -6.25 22.78 -36.98
CA PHE A 162 -5.26 23.51 -37.76
C PHE A 162 -5.47 23.38 -39.27
N VAL A 163 -5.82 22.20 -39.78
CA VAL A 163 -6.12 21.99 -41.22
C VAL A 163 -7.34 22.82 -41.63
N ASN A 164 -8.40 22.82 -40.83
CA ASN A 164 -9.59 23.64 -41.09
C ASN A 164 -9.25 25.14 -41.02
N PHE A 165 -8.49 25.56 -40.00
CA PHE A 165 -7.96 26.92 -39.91
C PHE A 165 -7.17 27.32 -41.17
N HIS A 166 -6.28 26.45 -41.66
CA HIS A 166 -5.50 26.69 -42.87
C HIS A 166 -6.40 26.87 -44.10
N ASN A 167 -7.45 26.06 -44.24
CA ASN A 167 -8.39 26.15 -45.36
C ASN A 167 -9.14 27.49 -45.39
N TYR A 168 -9.62 27.98 -44.24
CA TYR A 168 -10.20 29.31 -44.14
C TYR A 168 -9.15 30.41 -44.36
N ASN A 169 -7.92 30.22 -43.91
CA ASN A 169 -6.85 31.21 -44.05
C ASN A 169 -6.39 31.43 -45.51
N LYS A 170 -6.63 30.49 -46.44
CA LYS A 170 -6.31 30.66 -47.87
C LYS A 170 -7.11 31.77 -48.56
N SER A 171 -8.34 32.04 -48.10
CA SER A 171 -9.18 33.09 -48.68
C SER A 171 -9.03 34.39 -47.89
N ARG A 172 -8.61 35.47 -48.57
CA ARG A 172 -8.51 36.82 -47.95
C ARG A 172 -9.83 37.30 -47.36
N LEU A 173 -10.97 36.94 -47.99
CA LEU A 173 -12.31 37.31 -47.52
C LEU A 173 -12.71 36.60 -46.22
N ALA A 174 -12.05 35.49 -45.89
CA ALA A 174 -12.32 34.71 -44.69
C ALA A 174 -11.41 35.08 -43.50
N HIS A 175 -10.44 35.98 -43.69
CA HIS A 175 -9.55 36.42 -42.61
C HIS A 175 -10.34 37.11 -41.50
N PHE A 176 -10.09 36.72 -40.25
CA PHE A 176 -10.74 37.26 -39.04
C PHE A 176 -12.27 37.12 -38.98
N THR A 177 -12.85 36.21 -39.77
CA THR A 177 -14.24 35.79 -39.62
C THR A 177 -14.46 35.00 -38.32
N GLN A 178 -15.72 34.81 -37.93
CA GLN A 178 -16.05 34.05 -36.72
C GLN A 178 -15.54 32.60 -36.81
N GLU A 179 -15.68 31.97 -37.98
CA GLU A 179 -15.18 30.61 -38.23
C GLU A 179 -13.66 30.53 -38.17
N TRP A 180 -12.96 31.53 -38.71
CA TRP A 180 -11.51 31.63 -38.64
C TRP A 180 -11.03 31.68 -37.18
N TRP A 181 -11.67 32.50 -36.35
CA TRP A 181 -11.39 32.58 -34.92
C TRP A 181 -11.72 31.30 -34.18
N MET A 182 -12.87 30.69 -34.47
CA MET A 182 -13.28 29.42 -33.87
C MET A 182 -12.23 28.33 -34.09
N TRP A 183 -11.76 28.13 -35.32
CA TRP A 183 -10.75 27.12 -35.61
C TRP A 183 -9.37 27.45 -35.01
N LEU A 184 -8.98 28.73 -34.99
CA LEU A 184 -7.71 29.15 -34.40
C LEU A 184 -7.69 28.95 -32.87
N VAL A 185 -8.76 29.37 -32.18
CA VAL A 185 -8.91 29.18 -30.73
C VAL A 185 -9.02 27.70 -30.38
N LEU A 186 -9.79 26.92 -31.16
CA LEU A 186 -9.88 25.47 -30.96
C LEU A 186 -8.51 24.80 -31.14
N THR A 187 -7.70 25.23 -32.10
CA THR A 187 -6.31 24.75 -32.28
C THR A 187 -5.47 25.07 -31.04
N GLY A 188 -5.62 26.26 -30.46
CA GLY A 188 -4.95 26.64 -29.22
C GLY A 188 -5.34 25.78 -28.02
N LEU A 189 -6.65 25.61 -27.80
CA LEU A 189 -7.18 24.79 -26.70
C LEU A 189 -6.79 23.32 -26.85
N SER A 190 -6.88 22.76 -28.07
CA SER A 190 -6.49 21.38 -28.32
C SER A 190 -4.99 21.18 -28.14
N LEU A 191 -4.14 22.13 -28.58
CA LEU A 191 -2.69 22.09 -28.33
C LEU A 191 -2.36 22.09 -26.83
N GLY A 192 -3.04 22.94 -26.06
CA GLY A 192 -2.94 22.94 -24.60
C GLY A 192 -3.32 21.58 -24.02
N ALA A 193 -4.42 20.99 -24.50
CA ALA A 193 -4.87 19.66 -24.06
C ALA A 193 -3.86 18.55 -24.40
N VAL A 194 -3.28 18.50 -25.61
CA VAL A 194 -2.25 17.50 -25.95
C VAL A 194 -1.05 17.62 -25.00
N LEU A 195 -0.58 18.85 -24.77
CA LEU A 195 0.57 19.14 -23.90
C LEU A 195 0.28 18.72 -22.45
N SER A 196 -0.95 18.94 -21.98
CA SER A 196 -1.42 18.52 -20.66
C SER A 196 -1.68 17.02 -20.50
N VAL A 197 -1.64 16.21 -21.56
CA VAL A 197 -1.67 14.74 -21.48
C VAL A 197 -0.27 14.17 -21.32
N LYS A 198 0.65 14.52 -22.22
CA LYS A 198 2.02 14.00 -22.27
C LYS A 198 2.93 15.00 -22.97
N TRP A 199 4.19 15.13 -22.53
CA TRP A 199 5.15 16.04 -23.17
C TRP A 199 5.49 15.71 -24.63
N VAL A 200 5.19 14.50 -25.09
CA VAL A 200 5.19 14.15 -26.53
C VAL A 200 4.29 15.10 -27.33
N GLY A 201 3.28 15.72 -26.70
CA GLY A 201 2.48 16.79 -27.29
C GLY A 201 3.24 18.03 -27.75
N LEU A 202 4.44 18.29 -27.21
CA LEU A 202 5.33 19.33 -27.71
C LEU A 202 5.71 19.10 -29.18
N PHE A 203 5.74 17.84 -29.65
CA PHE A 203 5.97 17.54 -31.06
C PHE A 203 4.78 17.93 -31.95
N THR A 204 3.56 17.85 -31.42
CA THR A 204 2.36 18.38 -32.09
C THR A 204 2.41 19.91 -32.14
N VAL A 205 2.84 20.56 -31.05
CA VAL A 205 3.11 22.01 -31.04
C VAL A 205 4.17 22.37 -32.09
N ALA A 206 5.26 21.61 -32.21
CA ALA A 206 6.30 21.85 -33.21
C ALA A 206 5.77 21.68 -34.65
N THR A 207 4.92 20.66 -34.90
CA THR A 207 4.31 20.44 -36.23
C THR A 207 3.40 21.60 -36.64
N ILE A 208 2.49 22.01 -35.74
CA ILE A 208 1.58 23.13 -35.98
C ILE A 208 2.34 24.47 -36.01
N GLY A 209 3.37 24.62 -35.18
CA GLY A 209 4.27 25.77 -35.16
C GLY A 209 5.00 25.93 -36.49
N LEU A 210 5.57 24.85 -37.04
CA LEU A 210 6.20 24.87 -38.36
C LEU A 210 5.21 25.25 -39.46
N GLY A 211 4.01 24.65 -39.44
CA GLY A 211 2.94 25.01 -40.37
C GLY A 211 2.51 26.48 -40.25
N THR A 212 2.52 27.02 -39.03
CA THR A 212 2.19 28.42 -38.76
C THR A 212 3.29 29.38 -39.24
N VAL A 213 4.56 29.04 -39.01
CA VAL A 213 5.70 29.80 -39.53
C VAL A 213 5.66 29.82 -41.06
N TRP A 214 5.35 28.68 -41.69
CA TRP A 214 5.16 28.61 -43.14
C TRP A 214 4.02 29.52 -43.63
N GLN A 215 2.86 29.53 -42.97
CA GLN A 215 1.76 30.44 -43.32
C GLN A 215 2.15 31.92 -43.17
N LEU A 216 2.87 32.27 -42.11
CA LEU A 216 3.36 33.64 -41.91
C LEU A 216 4.39 34.03 -42.98
N TRP A 217 5.23 33.08 -43.40
CA TRP A 217 6.17 33.26 -44.50
C TRP A 217 5.46 33.52 -45.84
N GLU A 218 4.39 32.76 -46.14
CA GLU A 218 3.55 33.01 -47.32
C GLU A 218 2.86 34.39 -47.27
N LEU A 219 2.34 34.79 -46.10
CA LEU A 219 1.73 36.11 -45.92
C LEU A 219 2.75 37.25 -46.03
N LEU A 220 3.98 37.04 -45.59
CA LEU A 220 5.08 37.99 -45.75
C LEU A 220 5.49 38.15 -47.22
N GLY A 221 5.43 37.07 -48.00
CA GLY A 221 5.71 37.08 -49.44
C GLY A 221 4.61 37.73 -50.29
N ASP A 222 3.40 37.89 -49.77
CA ASP A 222 2.28 38.52 -50.48
C ASP A 222 2.32 40.05 -50.38
N LEU A 223 2.83 40.69 -51.43
CA LEU A 223 2.99 42.15 -51.52
C LEU A 223 1.65 42.94 -51.43
N ASN A 224 0.50 42.27 -51.51
CA ASN A 224 -0.80 42.92 -51.36
C ASN A 224 -1.23 43.10 -49.90
N ILE A 225 -0.51 42.50 -48.95
CA ILE A 225 -0.87 42.54 -47.52
C ILE A 225 -0.08 43.66 -46.83
N PRO A 226 -0.76 44.65 -46.22
CA PRO A 226 -0.05 45.73 -45.53
C PRO A 226 0.61 45.22 -44.24
N PRO A 227 1.76 45.78 -43.81
CA PRO A 227 2.49 45.34 -42.62
C PRO A 227 1.64 45.32 -41.33
N ARG A 228 0.66 46.23 -41.19
CA ARG A 228 -0.27 46.24 -40.06
C ARG A 228 -1.15 45.00 -40.00
N LEU A 229 -1.59 44.50 -41.17
CA LEU A 229 -2.40 43.28 -41.25
C LEU A 229 -1.54 42.03 -40.98
N LEU A 230 -0.29 42.03 -41.45
CA LEU A 230 0.68 40.99 -41.10
C LEU A 230 0.96 40.96 -39.59
N LEU A 231 1.17 42.11 -38.95
CA LEU A 231 1.35 42.21 -37.50
C LEU A 231 0.10 41.71 -36.76
N LYS A 232 -1.10 42.04 -37.23
CA LYS A 232 -2.36 41.50 -36.68
C LYS A 232 -2.42 39.97 -36.80
N HIS A 233 -2.03 39.41 -37.93
CA HIS A 233 -1.96 37.96 -38.12
C HIS A 233 -0.93 37.29 -37.21
N PHE A 234 0.20 37.95 -36.95
CA PHE A 234 1.22 37.48 -36.03
C PHE A 234 0.72 37.50 -34.58
N THR A 235 0.20 38.64 -34.10
CA THR A 235 -0.26 38.78 -32.71
C THR A 235 -1.42 37.87 -32.37
N THR A 236 -2.40 37.72 -33.27
CA THR A 236 -3.54 36.82 -33.06
C THR A 236 -3.13 35.35 -32.99
N ARG A 237 -2.19 34.91 -33.83
CA ARG A 237 -1.62 33.56 -33.76
C ARG A 237 -0.76 33.35 -32.52
N ALA A 238 0.06 34.32 -32.13
CA ALA A 238 0.84 34.24 -30.90
C ALA A 238 -0.08 34.10 -29.67
N LEU A 239 -1.16 34.88 -29.61
CA LEU A 239 -2.15 34.79 -28.54
C LEU A 239 -2.83 33.41 -28.52
N CYS A 240 -3.31 32.91 -29.66
CA CYS A 240 -4.07 31.67 -29.68
C CYS A 240 -3.21 30.40 -29.64
N LEU A 241 -2.00 30.41 -30.21
CA LEU A 241 -1.15 29.22 -30.36
C LEU A 241 0.00 29.16 -29.35
N ILE A 242 0.17 30.19 -28.51
CA ILE A 242 1.15 30.20 -27.42
C ILE A 242 0.44 30.48 -26.09
N VAL A 243 -0.23 31.63 -25.97
CA VAL A 243 -0.81 32.05 -24.67
C VAL A 243 -1.94 31.12 -24.23
N ILE A 244 -2.91 30.81 -25.10
CA ILE A 244 -4.01 29.89 -24.76
C ILE A 244 -3.51 28.49 -24.34
N PRO A 245 -2.64 27.80 -25.10
CA PRO A 245 -2.08 26.51 -24.69
C PRO A 245 -1.37 26.55 -23.33
N VAL A 246 -0.56 27.59 -23.08
CA VAL A 246 0.17 27.75 -21.81
C VAL A 246 -0.80 27.96 -20.65
N LEU A 247 -1.81 28.83 -20.80
CA LEU A 247 -2.82 29.04 -19.78
C LEU A 247 -3.64 27.78 -19.50
N PHE A 248 -4.01 27.03 -20.54
CA PHE A 248 -4.70 25.76 -20.38
C PHE A 248 -3.83 24.74 -19.62
N TYR A 249 -2.53 24.67 -19.97
CA TYR A 249 -1.58 23.79 -19.29
C TYR A 249 -1.44 24.13 -17.81
N MET A 250 -1.24 25.42 -17.49
CA MET A 250 -1.19 25.88 -16.10
C MET A 250 -2.51 25.62 -15.36
N TRP A 251 -3.66 25.80 -16.02
CA TRP A 251 -4.97 25.54 -15.42
C TRP A 251 -5.15 24.05 -15.07
N MET A 252 -4.69 23.12 -15.91
CA MET A 252 -4.70 21.69 -15.58
C MET A 252 -3.85 21.35 -14.35
N PHE A 253 -2.69 22.00 -14.20
CA PHE A 253 -1.86 21.85 -13.00
C PHE A 253 -2.48 22.53 -11.77
N ALA A 254 -3.22 23.62 -11.94
CA ALA A 254 -3.97 24.24 -10.86
C ALA A 254 -5.05 23.31 -10.31
N ILE A 255 -5.76 22.58 -11.18
CA ILE A 255 -6.71 21.54 -10.79
C ILE A 255 -5.99 20.36 -10.12
N HIS A 256 -4.87 19.91 -10.69
CA HIS A 256 -4.08 18.81 -10.12
C HIS A 256 -3.64 19.11 -8.67
N LEU A 257 -3.06 20.28 -8.42
CA LEU A 257 -2.58 20.70 -7.10
C LEU A 257 -3.71 21.07 -6.14
N SER A 258 -4.89 21.47 -6.63
CA SER A 258 -6.03 21.75 -5.75
C SER A 258 -6.70 20.48 -5.24
N ILE A 259 -6.72 19.41 -6.05
CA ILE A 259 -7.21 18.09 -5.66
C ILE A 259 -6.21 17.39 -4.72
N LEU A 260 -4.92 17.43 -5.07
CA LEU A 260 -3.85 16.76 -4.31
C LEU A 260 -3.31 17.66 -3.18
N ASN A 261 -4.13 17.85 -2.15
CA ASN A 261 -3.81 18.75 -1.04
C ASN A 261 -3.34 18.02 0.24
N ARG A 262 -3.25 16.69 0.25
CA ARG A 262 -2.75 15.90 1.38
C ARG A 262 -1.38 15.30 1.08
N SER A 263 -0.61 15.03 2.13
CA SER A 263 0.69 14.38 2.00
C SER A 263 0.58 12.97 1.42
N GLY A 264 1.58 12.59 0.63
CA GLY A 264 1.69 11.27 0.04
C GLY A 264 3.14 10.89 -0.28
N GLY A 265 3.33 9.68 -0.83
CA GLY A 265 4.69 9.18 -1.09
C GLY A 265 5.48 9.97 -2.14
N GLY A 266 4.86 10.91 -2.87
CA GLY A 266 5.56 11.78 -3.82
C GLY A 266 6.13 13.07 -3.21
N ASP A 267 5.81 13.36 -1.95
CA ASP A 267 6.23 14.59 -1.26
C ASP A 267 7.74 14.68 -1.08
N THR A 268 8.41 13.53 -0.96
CA THR A 268 9.86 13.40 -0.74
C THR A 268 10.69 13.99 -1.88
N PHE A 269 10.12 14.11 -3.08
CA PHE A 269 10.76 14.74 -4.22
C PHE A 269 10.63 16.27 -4.24
N MET A 270 9.78 16.83 -3.38
CA MET A 270 9.50 18.26 -3.31
C MET A 270 10.27 18.91 -2.15
N SER A 271 10.50 20.22 -2.25
CA SER A 271 11.09 21.04 -1.19
C SER A 271 10.21 21.10 0.06
N ALA A 272 10.82 21.40 1.20
CA ALA A 272 10.12 21.51 2.47
C ALA A 272 9.00 22.59 2.46
N GLY A 273 9.17 23.69 1.72
CA GLY A 273 8.12 24.70 1.55
C GLY A 273 6.91 24.21 0.75
N PHE A 274 7.12 23.32 -0.22
CA PHE A 274 6.04 22.63 -0.92
C PHE A 274 5.36 21.63 0.02
N GLN A 275 6.13 20.82 0.74
CA GLN A 275 5.60 19.82 1.67
C GLN A 275 4.74 20.45 2.77
N ARG A 276 5.18 21.58 3.35
CA ARG A 276 4.40 22.34 4.35
C ARG A 276 3.02 22.76 3.82
N SER A 277 2.90 22.97 2.51
CA SER A 277 1.64 23.38 1.90
C SER A 277 0.60 22.24 1.78
N LEU A 278 1.01 21.00 2.02
CA LEU A 278 0.17 19.81 2.01
C LEU A 278 -0.34 19.50 3.43
N ARG A 279 -1.59 19.05 3.53
CA ARG A 279 -2.21 18.63 4.79
C ARG A 279 -1.69 17.26 5.20
N GLY A 280 -1.29 17.10 6.47
CA GLY A 280 -0.79 15.83 7.02
C GLY A 280 0.70 15.82 7.33
N ASN A 281 1.49 16.73 6.75
CA ASN A 281 2.90 16.94 7.12
C ASN A 281 3.06 18.31 7.80
N GLY A 282 2.60 18.40 9.05
CA GLY A 282 2.82 19.60 9.86
C GLY A 282 4.29 19.67 10.30
N MET A 283 5.06 20.58 9.70
CA MET A 283 6.37 20.96 10.26
C MET A 283 6.12 21.89 11.45
N GLN A 284 6.66 21.53 12.62
CA GLN A 284 6.57 22.37 13.81
C GLN A 284 7.36 23.67 13.60
N ASP A 285 6.89 24.76 14.22
CA ASP A 285 7.63 26.01 14.23
C ASP A 285 8.89 25.85 15.09
N THR A 286 10.02 26.39 14.63
CA THR A 286 11.32 26.23 15.30
C THR A 286 11.90 27.58 15.70
N TYR A 287 12.76 27.61 16.71
CA TYR A 287 13.46 28.85 17.10
C TYR A 287 14.40 29.34 15.99
N ALA A 288 14.27 30.62 15.62
CA ALA A 288 15.12 31.22 14.59
C ALA A 288 16.57 31.38 15.06
N ALA A 289 16.75 31.74 16.32
CA ALA A 289 18.04 32.03 16.93
C ALA A 289 18.76 30.73 17.31
N ILE A 290 19.97 30.53 16.79
CA ILE A 290 20.80 29.35 17.05
C ILE A 290 22.03 29.79 17.83
N GLY A 291 22.32 29.08 18.91
CA GLY A 291 23.45 29.38 19.80
C GLY A 291 24.29 28.17 20.15
N MET A 292 25.29 28.40 21.00
CA MET A 292 26.05 27.31 21.62
C MET A 292 25.14 26.52 22.57
N GLY A 293 25.23 25.20 22.55
CA GLY A 293 24.36 24.28 23.27
C GLY A 293 22.98 24.08 22.63
N SER A 294 22.71 24.66 21.46
CA SER A 294 21.49 24.36 20.70
C SER A 294 21.54 22.94 20.15
N GLU A 295 20.41 22.25 20.25
CA GLU A 295 20.16 20.95 19.63
C GLU A 295 19.51 21.19 18.27
N VAL A 296 20.14 20.73 17.20
CA VAL A 296 19.77 21.09 15.83
C VAL A 296 19.72 19.88 14.90
N SER A 297 18.81 19.90 13.93
CA SER A 297 18.86 19.03 12.77
C SER A 297 19.45 19.79 11.57
N ILE A 298 20.47 19.20 10.94
CA ILE A 298 21.20 19.82 9.83
C ILE A 298 20.81 19.11 8.55
N ARG A 299 20.40 19.88 7.53
CA ARG A 299 19.96 19.33 6.24
C ARG A 299 20.81 19.82 5.09
N HIS A 300 21.07 18.92 4.14
CA HIS A 300 21.78 19.25 2.91
C HIS A 300 20.84 19.93 1.90
N LEU A 301 21.27 21.04 1.29
CA LEU A 301 20.38 21.88 0.48
C LEU A 301 19.99 21.25 -0.87
N HIS A 302 20.96 20.68 -1.59
CA HIS A 302 20.77 20.25 -2.98
C HIS A 302 20.59 18.74 -3.16
N SER A 303 20.70 17.96 -2.08
CA SER A 303 20.54 16.51 -2.16
C SER A 303 19.22 16.08 -1.54
N THR A 304 18.61 15.06 -2.14
CA THR A 304 17.45 14.37 -1.58
C THR A 304 17.81 13.43 -0.43
N GLY A 305 19.09 13.30 -0.08
CA GLY A 305 19.54 12.49 1.05
C GLY A 305 19.15 13.02 2.42
N GLY A 306 18.68 14.28 2.52
CA GLY A 306 18.07 14.81 3.74
C GLY A 306 19.07 15.23 4.82
N TYR A 307 18.88 14.68 6.02
CA TYR A 307 19.49 15.12 7.28
C TYR A 307 20.86 14.47 7.49
N LEU A 308 21.75 15.21 8.15
CA LEU A 308 22.99 14.66 8.69
C LEU A 308 22.64 13.67 9.81
N HIS A 309 22.98 12.41 9.60
CA HIS A 309 22.51 11.29 10.42
C HIS A 309 23.69 10.48 10.96
N SER A 310 23.55 9.92 12.16
CA SER A 310 24.50 8.96 12.71
C SER A 310 23.79 7.94 13.60
N HIS A 311 24.10 6.66 13.43
CA HIS A 311 23.52 5.56 14.21
C HIS A 311 24.66 4.65 14.71
N PRO A 312 24.46 3.78 15.72
CA PRO A 312 25.54 3.05 16.41
C PRO A 312 26.13 1.88 15.59
N HIS A 313 26.51 2.13 14.34
CA HIS A 313 27.25 1.22 13.48
C HIS A 313 28.52 1.88 12.96
N ASP A 314 29.59 1.09 12.85
CA ASP A 314 30.89 1.56 12.40
C ASP A 314 31.12 1.22 10.92
N TYR A 315 31.98 1.97 10.23
CA TYR A 315 32.36 1.65 8.85
C TYR A 315 33.08 0.28 8.78
N PRO A 316 32.78 -0.58 7.79
CA PRO A 316 33.45 -1.87 7.62
C PRO A 316 34.86 -1.74 7.04
N THR A 317 35.21 -0.57 6.51
CA THR A 317 36.49 -0.22 5.89
C THR A 317 36.89 1.19 6.32
N GLY A 318 38.09 1.64 5.98
CA GLY A 318 38.54 2.98 6.36
C GLY A 318 38.97 3.06 7.82
N SER A 319 38.36 3.95 8.59
CA SER A 319 38.74 4.22 9.97
C SER A 319 38.14 3.30 11.03
N PHE A 320 37.12 2.49 10.66
CA PHE A 320 36.31 1.69 11.58
C PHE A 320 35.65 2.51 12.69
N GLN A 321 35.36 3.79 12.41
CA GLN A 321 34.62 4.69 13.31
C GLN A 321 33.14 4.72 12.94
N GLN A 322 32.31 5.42 13.74
CA GLN A 322 30.87 5.46 13.55
C GLN A 322 30.51 6.07 12.20
N GLN A 323 29.53 5.47 11.52
CA GLN A 323 29.05 5.96 10.24
C GLN A 323 28.33 7.30 10.40
N ILE A 324 28.60 8.20 9.46
CA ILE A 324 27.86 9.47 9.31
C ILE A 324 27.37 9.54 7.87
N THR A 325 26.06 9.69 7.73
CA THR A 325 25.35 9.53 6.46
C THR A 325 24.34 10.65 6.24
N LEU A 326 23.68 10.62 5.10
CA LEU A 326 22.48 11.40 4.83
C LEU A 326 21.24 10.49 4.86
N TYR A 327 20.33 10.79 5.79
CA TYR A 327 19.05 10.10 5.93
C TYR A 327 17.86 11.01 5.57
N PRO A 328 16.95 10.60 4.65
CA PRO A 328 15.93 11.49 4.10
C PRO A 328 14.76 11.81 5.05
N TYR A 329 14.57 11.03 6.11
CA TYR A 329 13.43 11.18 7.03
C TYR A 329 13.87 11.78 8.37
N PRO A 330 12.98 12.50 9.07
CA PRO A 330 13.26 12.96 10.43
C PRO A 330 13.35 11.75 11.38
N ASP A 331 14.35 11.79 12.27
CA ASP A 331 14.71 10.75 13.24
C ASP A 331 15.47 11.44 14.39
N ASP A 332 15.45 10.85 15.58
CA ASP A 332 16.18 11.34 16.76
C ASP A 332 17.72 11.24 16.54
N ASN A 333 18.16 10.28 15.74
CA ASN A 333 19.54 10.14 15.25
C ASN A 333 20.01 11.27 14.31
N ASN A 334 19.14 12.23 14.00
CA ASN A 334 19.49 13.41 13.21
C ASN A 334 19.80 14.63 14.11
N ILE A 335 19.69 14.50 15.43
CA ILE A 335 19.87 15.61 16.37
C ILE A 335 21.34 15.75 16.75
N TRP A 336 21.88 16.94 16.50
CA TRP A 336 23.25 17.33 16.82
C TRP A 336 23.26 18.50 17.79
N GLN A 337 24.02 18.40 18.87
CA GLN A 337 24.28 19.52 19.77
C GLN A 337 25.50 20.31 19.31
N ILE A 338 25.37 21.64 19.26
CA ILE A 338 26.48 22.54 18.92
C ILE A 338 27.31 22.82 20.17
N VAL A 339 28.57 22.38 20.19
CA VAL A 339 29.47 22.50 21.35
C VAL A 339 30.63 23.45 21.04
N GLU A 340 31.08 24.21 22.04
CA GLU A 340 32.24 25.10 21.90
C GLU A 340 33.56 24.29 21.85
N ARG A 341 34.59 24.86 21.22
CA ARG A 341 35.95 24.31 21.31
C ARG A 341 36.45 24.42 22.76
N SER A 342 36.86 23.30 23.37
CA SER A 342 37.53 23.37 24.68
C SER A 342 38.91 24.03 24.51
N HIS A 343 39.15 25.11 25.27
CA HIS A 343 40.41 25.87 25.21
C HIS A 343 41.57 25.21 25.99
N ASN A 344 41.26 24.25 26.87
CA ASN A 344 42.24 23.54 27.69
C ASN A 344 42.14 22.03 27.44
N ASN A 345 43.18 21.45 26.85
CA ASN A 345 43.32 20.00 26.69
C ASN A 345 43.47 19.32 28.08
N GLY A 346 42.35 18.98 28.74
CA GLY A 346 42.39 18.12 29.94
C GLY A 346 41.31 18.30 31.00
N GLU A 347 40.49 19.37 30.97
CA GLU A 347 39.35 19.51 31.90
C GLU A 347 38.08 18.97 31.24
N ALA A 348 37.33 18.11 31.95
CA ALA A 348 36.03 17.62 31.51
C ALA A 348 35.15 18.83 31.14
N ASP A 349 34.54 18.80 29.95
CA ASP A 349 33.61 19.85 29.50
C ASP A 349 32.30 19.74 30.31
N THR A 350 32.33 20.23 31.56
CA THR A 350 31.19 20.28 32.49
C THR A 350 30.37 21.56 32.31
N ARG A 351 30.47 22.21 31.13
CA ARG A 351 29.71 23.42 30.85
C ARG A 351 28.25 23.08 30.63
N ASP A 352 27.45 23.51 31.59
CA ASP A 352 26.00 23.45 31.49
C ASP A 352 25.50 24.60 30.60
N TYR A 353 25.36 24.30 29.32
CA TYR A 353 24.87 25.25 28.33
C TYR A 353 23.41 25.69 28.58
N HIS A 354 22.64 24.99 29.44
CA HIS A 354 21.30 25.43 29.82
C HIS A 354 21.32 26.60 30.82
N ASN A 355 22.39 26.72 31.60
CA ASN A 355 22.53 27.77 32.63
C ASN A 355 23.40 28.97 32.19
N GLU A 356 24.17 28.85 31.11
CA GLU A 356 24.97 29.95 30.56
C GLU A 356 24.18 30.88 29.63
N LYS A 357 24.38 32.20 29.70
CA LYS A 357 23.66 33.17 28.84
C LYS A 357 23.77 32.82 27.35
N PHE A 358 22.63 32.66 26.69
CA PHE A 358 22.51 32.37 25.25
C PHE A 358 23.44 33.24 24.38
N ARG A 359 24.31 32.58 23.62
CA ARG A 359 25.26 33.20 22.68
C ARG A 359 24.90 32.81 21.25
N GLN A 360 24.41 33.80 20.50
CA GLN A 360 24.09 33.64 19.07
C GLN A 360 25.32 33.24 18.25
N LEU A 361 25.15 32.24 17.39
CA LEU A 361 26.18 31.75 16.48
C LEU A 361 26.35 32.69 15.29
N ARG A 362 27.60 33.03 14.95
CA ARG A 362 27.95 34.01 13.90
C ARG A 362 28.81 33.42 12.80
N HIS A 363 28.83 34.10 11.65
CA HIS A 363 29.77 33.79 10.57
C HIS A 363 31.20 33.68 11.10
N GLY A 364 31.87 32.58 10.75
CA GLY A 364 33.26 32.32 11.12
C GLY A 364 33.46 31.67 12.50
N ALA A 365 32.39 31.38 13.24
CA ALA A 365 32.45 30.62 14.48
C ALA A 365 33.01 29.20 14.24
N VAL A 366 33.85 28.73 15.16
CA VAL A 366 34.38 27.37 15.17
C VAL A 366 33.60 26.56 16.19
N ILE A 367 32.98 25.49 15.74
CA ILE A 367 32.09 24.63 16.51
C ILE A 367 32.54 23.17 16.43
N ARG A 368 32.02 22.36 17.35
CA ARG A 368 32.00 20.90 17.27
C ARG A 368 30.54 20.45 17.25
N LEU A 369 30.24 19.45 16.42
CA LEU A 369 28.91 18.85 16.38
C LEU A 369 28.97 17.53 17.14
N MET A 370 28.21 17.44 18.23
CA MET A 370 28.11 16.23 19.05
C MET A 370 26.77 15.57 18.78
N HIS A 371 26.80 14.29 18.42
CA HIS A 371 25.59 13.50 18.24
C HIS A 371 24.99 13.19 19.62
N LEU A 372 23.70 13.50 19.81
CA LEU A 372 23.08 13.47 21.15
C LEU A 372 23.00 12.05 21.71
N ASP A 373 22.59 11.10 20.87
CA ASP A 373 22.29 9.73 21.32
C ASP A 373 23.56 8.88 21.54
N THR A 374 24.59 9.06 20.70
CA THR A 374 25.85 8.30 20.82
C THR A 374 26.98 9.05 21.53
N GLY A 375 26.82 10.35 21.77
CA GLY A 375 27.85 11.21 22.37
C GLY A 375 29.13 11.38 21.53
N LYS A 376 29.18 10.82 20.31
CA LYS A 376 30.32 10.95 19.41
C LYS A 376 30.28 12.28 18.66
N ARG A 377 31.43 12.79 18.25
CA ARG A 377 31.55 14.06 17.52
C ARG A 377 31.75 13.82 16.04
N LEU A 378 31.21 14.73 15.23
CA LEU A 378 31.53 14.81 13.81
C LEU A 378 33.03 15.02 13.65
N HIS A 379 33.68 14.10 12.94
CA HIS A 379 35.13 14.00 12.87
C HIS A 379 35.56 13.76 11.42
N SER A 380 36.66 14.38 10.99
CA SER A 380 37.26 14.11 9.67
C SER A 380 38.77 14.00 9.77
N HIS A 381 39.31 12.94 9.16
CA HIS A 381 40.73 12.61 9.17
C HIS A 381 41.18 12.19 7.76
N ASP A 382 42.46 11.87 7.60
CA ASP A 382 43.05 11.55 6.29
C ASP A 382 42.90 10.06 5.93
N HIS A 383 41.65 9.57 5.91
CA HIS A 383 41.27 8.26 5.38
C HIS A 383 40.41 8.44 4.13
N LYS A 384 40.45 7.44 3.26
CA LYS A 384 39.65 7.44 2.03
C LYS A 384 38.18 7.09 2.36
N PRO A 385 37.21 7.78 1.74
CA PRO A 385 35.80 7.40 1.84
C PRO A 385 35.58 5.96 1.34
N PRO A 386 34.56 5.27 1.89
CA PRO A 386 34.29 3.87 1.56
C PRO A 386 33.77 3.64 0.13
N VAL A 387 33.09 4.62 -0.48
CA VAL A 387 32.55 4.49 -1.85
C VAL A 387 33.28 5.42 -2.80
N SER A 388 33.39 6.70 -2.44
CA SER A 388 34.07 7.70 -3.28
C SER A 388 35.58 7.68 -3.06
N GLU A 389 36.30 6.80 -3.74
CA GLU A 389 37.76 6.62 -3.59
C GLU A 389 38.62 7.78 -4.16
N ALA A 390 38.13 9.02 -4.14
CA ALA A 390 38.85 10.19 -4.66
C ALA A 390 39.91 10.72 -3.67
N GLU A 391 41.14 11.00 -4.13
CA GLU A 391 42.25 11.45 -3.27
C GLU A 391 42.04 12.81 -2.58
N PHE A 392 41.13 13.64 -3.11
CA PHE A 392 40.81 14.96 -2.54
C PHE A 392 39.60 14.92 -1.59
N GLN A 393 39.00 13.74 -1.39
CA GLN A 393 37.91 13.50 -0.45
C GLN A 393 38.41 12.68 0.72
N ASN A 394 38.03 13.12 1.92
CA ASN A 394 38.36 12.50 3.17
C ASN A 394 37.11 11.91 3.80
N GLU A 395 37.27 10.77 4.48
CA GLU A 395 36.21 10.14 5.28
C GLU A 395 35.70 11.09 6.38
N VAL A 396 34.39 11.05 6.62
CA VAL A 396 33.73 11.72 7.74
C VAL A 396 33.03 10.66 8.57
N SER A 397 33.26 10.71 9.88
CA SER A 397 32.87 9.67 10.83
C SER A 397 32.55 10.26 12.19
N GLY A 398 31.90 9.48 13.05
CA GLY A 398 31.63 9.83 14.43
C GLY A 398 32.70 9.26 15.35
N TYR A 399 33.44 10.13 16.04
CA TYR A 399 34.50 9.73 16.96
C TYR A 399 34.33 10.33 18.35
N GLY A 400 34.61 9.52 19.37
CA GLY A 400 34.54 9.91 20.77
C GLY A 400 34.26 8.73 21.69
N PHE A 401 34.58 8.91 22.96
CA PHE A 401 34.28 7.99 24.05
C PHE A 401 33.90 8.80 25.29
N GLU A 402 33.26 8.17 26.28
CA GLU A 402 32.81 8.82 27.50
C GLU A 402 34.00 9.50 28.22
N GLY A 403 33.90 10.80 28.50
CA GLY A 403 34.98 11.60 29.08
C GLY A 403 36.04 12.12 28.09
N PHE A 404 35.92 11.81 26.79
CA PHE A 404 36.74 12.44 25.75
C PHE A 404 36.20 13.83 25.40
N ASN A 405 37.03 14.86 25.53
CA ASN A 405 36.65 16.24 25.25
C ASN A 405 36.72 16.64 23.77
N GLY A 406 37.11 15.73 22.87
CA GLY A 406 37.30 16.02 21.46
C GLY A 406 38.70 16.54 21.12
N ASP A 407 39.16 16.29 19.90
CA ASP A 407 40.46 16.73 19.39
C ASP A 407 40.34 17.88 18.37
N ALA A 408 41.43 18.19 17.67
CA ALA A 408 41.42 19.26 16.69
C ALA A 408 40.76 18.89 15.35
N ASN A 409 40.53 17.59 15.09
CA ASN A 409 39.85 17.07 13.89
C ASN A 409 38.31 17.09 14.02
N ASP A 410 37.80 17.46 15.20
CA ASP A 410 36.36 17.65 15.43
C ASP A 410 35.92 19.10 15.12
N ASN A 411 36.86 19.99 14.80
CA ASN A 411 36.61 21.41 14.69
C ASN A 411 36.14 21.81 13.27
N PHE A 412 34.91 22.31 13.19
CA PHE A 412 34.33 22.83 11.95
C PHE A 412 34.02 24.33 12.07
N LYS A 413 34.47 25.09 11.08
CA LYS A 413 34.19 26.53 10.96
C LYS A 413 32.95 26.74 10.11
N ILE A 414 31.99 27.51 10.62
CA ILE A 414 30.79 27.90 9.87
C ILE A 414 31.12 29.06 8.95
N GLU A 415 30.88 28.88 7.66
CA GLU A 415 30.99 29.92 6.64
C GLU A 415 29.60 30.15 6.02
N ILE A 416 28.93 31.24 6.40
CA ILE A 416 27.66 31.65 5.78
C ILE A 416 27.91 31.98 4.30
N VAL A 417 27.12 31.36 3.42
CA VAL A 417 27.12 31.58 1.97
C VAL A 417 26.01 32.53 1.56
N ASN A 418 24.80 32.33 2.11
CA ASN A 418 23.63 33.12 1.77
C ASN A 418 22.67 33.23 2.97
N GLY A 419 21.90 34.32 3.01
CA GLY A 419 20.83 34.58 3.99
C GLY A 419 19.50 34.89 3.30
N ASP A 420 18.41 34.94 4.05
CA ASP A 420 17.11 35.41 3.56
C ASP A 420 17.16 36.94 3.38
N ALA A 421 16.89 37.42 2.17
CA ALA A 421 16.86 38.84 1.84
C ALA A 421 15.88 39.65 2.72
N ARG A 422 14.84 39.01 3.28
CA ARG A 422 13.88 39.66 4.19
C ARG A 422 14.37 39.73 5.64
N ASP A 423 15.42 38.99 5.99
CA ASP A 423 16.06 39.02 7.30
C ASP A 423 17.57 39.30 7.13
N PRO A 424 17.96 40.58 7.00
CA PRO A 424 19.36 40.95 6.79
C PRO A 424 20.32 40.46 7.89
N ALA A 425 19.81 40.13 9.09
CA ALA A 425 20.63 39.55 10.16
C ALA A 425 21.11 38.13 9.83
N SER A 426 20.37 37.38 9.01
CA SER A 426 20.71 36.01 8.59
C SER A 426 22.00 35.91 7.73
N TYR A 427 22.50 37.03 7.20
CA TYR A 427 23.79 37.12 6.53
C TYR A 427 24.99 37.19 7.50
N LYS A 428 24.74 37.54 8.77
CA LYS A 428 25.77 37.69 9.82
C LYS A 428 25.65 36.62 10.90
N ASP A 429 24.43 36.36 11.34
CA ASP A 429 24.08 35.42 12.38
C ASP A 429 23.47 34.16 11.74
N VAL A 430 23.78 32.98 12.29
CA VAL A 430 23.23 31.71 11.83
C VAL A 430 21.81 31.57 12.37
N LYS A 431 20.83 31.45 11.47
CA LYS A 431 19.43 31.27 11.82
C LYS A 431 18.82 30.05 11.15
N ALA A 432 17.91 29.37 11.84
CA ALA A 432 17.20 28.20 11.31
C ALA A 432 16.42 28.58 10.04
N ILE A 433 16.45 27.71 9.04
CA ILE A 433 15.80 27.82 7.71
C ILE A 433 16.30 28.97 6.82
N ARG A 434 16.72 30.10 7.40
CA ARG A 434 17.06 31.35 6.67
C ARG A 434 18.52 31.45 6.26
N THR A 435 19.43 30.79 6.98
CA THR A 435 20.87 30.87 6.72
C THR A 435 21.37 29.60 6.02
N HIS A 436 21.97 29.76 4.85
CA HIS A 436 22.68 28.71 4.14
C HIS A 436 24.19 28.87 4.39
N PHE A 437 24.84 27.83 4.90
CA PHE A 437 26.24 27.87 5.30
C PHE A 437 27.00 26.62 4.84
N ARG A 438 28.33 26.67 4.91
CA ARG A 438 29.21 25.52 4.75
C ARG A 438 29.95 25.26 6.04
N LEU A 439 30.28 23.98 6.27
CA LEU A 439 31.12 23.56 7.37
C LEU A 439 32.51 23.27 6.83
N ARG A 440 33.47 24.12 7.17
CA ARG A 440 34.87 23.95 6.77
C ARG A 440 35.64 23.29 7.91
N HIS A 441 36.19 22.10 7.67
CA HIS A 441 37.06 21.45 8.62
C HIS A 441 38.34 22.27 8.84
N VAL A 442 38.66 22.60 10.10
CA VAL A 442 39.68 23.60 10.42
C VAL A 442 41.10 23.14 10.08
N LEU A 443 41.44 21.86 10.31
CA LEU A 443 42.78 21.35 10.10
C LEU A 443 43.09 21.07 8.63
N SER A 444 42.26 20.28 7.96
CA SER A 444 42.50 19.89 6.57
C SER A 444 42.00 20.92 5.55
N GLY A 445 41.17 21.87 5.98
CA GLY A 445 40.61 22.91 5.13
C GLY A 445 39.55 22.43 4.12
N CYS A 446 39.16 21.16 4.16
CA CYS A 446 38.07 20.62 3.32
C CYS A 446 36.70 21.07 3.82
N TYR A 447 35.68 20.94 2.97
CA TYR A 447 34.30 21.24 3.30
C TYR A 447 33.49 19.97 3.46
N LEU A 448 32.59 19.94 4.45
CA LEU A 448 31.59 18.90 4.59
C LEU A 448 30.73 18.83 3.32
N PHE A 449 30.67 17.66 2.73
CA PHE A 449 30.20 17.43 1.37
C PHE A 449 29.32 16.19 1.30
N SER A 450 28.30 16.23 0.47
CA SER A 450 27.51 15.05 0.11
C SER A 450 27.09 15.09 -1.35
N HIS A 451 26.67 13.95 -1.87
CA HIS A 451 26.34 13.76 -3.28
C HIS A 451 25.34 12.61 -3.44
N LYS A 452 25.01 12.26 -4.69
CA LYS A 452 23.91 11.31 -4.98
C LYS A 452 24.28 9.85 -4.76
N GLU A 453 25.55 9.53 -4.56
CA GLU A 453 25.98 8.14 -4.33
C GLU A 453 25.53 7.65 -2.96
N LYS A 454 25.13 6.39 -2.93
CA LYS A 454 24.61 5.71 -1.75
C LYS A 454 25.61 4.69 -1.25
N LEU A 455 25.67 4.53 0.05
CA LEU A 455 26.39 3.44 0.68
C LEU A 455 25.72 2.10 0.31
N PRO A 456 26.48 1.00 0.19
CA PRO A 456 25.95 -0.35 -0.02
C PRO A 456 25.04 -0.83 1.12
N GLU A 457 24.59 -2.09 1.06
CA GLU A 457 23.69 -2.67 2.08
C GLU A 457 24.16 -2.50 3.53
N TRP A 458 25.48 -2.50 3.78
CA TRP A 458 26.04 -2.28 5.11
C TRP A 458 25.81 -0.87 5.67
N GLY A 459 25.46 0.09 4.81
CA GLY A 459 25.10 1.47 5.14
C GLY A 459 23.64 1.79 4.78
N TRP A 460 22.77 0.77 4.73
CA TRP A 460 21.31 0.86 4.50
C TRP A 460 20.87 1.64 3.26
N GLY A 461 21.73 1.77 2.23
CA GLY A 461 21.39 2.57 1.05
C GLY A 461 21.24 4.07 1.34
N GLN A 462 21.78 4.55 2.46
CA GLN A 462 21.83 5.97 2.83
C GLN A 462 22.91 6.69 2.02
N GLN A 463 22.86 8.02 1.93
CA GLN A 463 23.83 8.77 1.13
C GLN A 463 25.16 8.98 1.86
N GLU A 464 26.25 9.01 1.11
CA GLU A 464 27.60 9.19 1.64
C GLU A 464 27.86 10.65 2.05
N VAL A 465 28.50 10.84 3.22
CA VAL A 465 29.02 12.13 3.70
C VAL A 465 30.54 12.08 3.73
N THR A 466 31.19 13.07 3.12
CA THR A 466 32.65 13.17 3.07
C THR A 466 33.11 14.60 3.35
N CYS A 467 34.43 14.80 3.44
CA CYS A 467 35.03 16.12 3.52
C CYS A 467 35.90 16.37 2.29
N ASN A 468 35.46 17.26 1.41
CA ASN A 468 36.03 17.44 0.08
C ASN A 468 36.87 18.73 0.01
N LYS A 469 38.14 18.62 -0.40
CA LYS A 469 39.06 19.76 -0.57
C LYS A 469 38.75 20.60 -1.82
N GLN A 470 38.15 19.98 -2.84
CA GLN A 470 37.73 20.60 -4.10
C GLN A 470 36.20 20.57 -4.24
N SER A 471 35.48 21.00 -3.20
CA SER A 471 34.01 20.90 -3.17
C SER A 471 33.34 21.90 -4.12
N PRO A 472 32.48 21.45 -5.05
CA PRO A 472 31.46 22.29 -5.68
C PRO A 472 30.60 22.98 -4.62
N LEU A 473 30.20 24.22 -4.87
CA LEU A 473 29.41 25.01 -3.92
C LEU A 473 28.07 24.31 -3.61
N GLU A 474 27.38 23.80 -4.62
CA GLU A 474 26.06 23.19 -4.48
C GLU A 474 26.05 22.01 -3.50
N ASN A 475 27.09 21.18 -3.53
CA ASN A 475 27.19 19.94 -2.75
C ASN A 475 27.84 20.12 -1.37
N SER A 476 28.13 21.35 -0.96
CA SER A 476 28.75 21.68 0.33
C SER A 476 27.90 22.63 1.18
N VAL A 477 26.69 22.94 0.73
CA VAL A 477 25.80 23.90 1.39
C VAL A 477 24.76 23.17 2.23
N TRP A 478 24.67 23.61 3.48
CA TRP A 478 23.81 23.08 4.53
C TRP A 478 22.99 24.21 5.15
N TYR A 479 21.91 23.84 5.80
CA TYR A 479 21.14 24.74 6.66
C TYR A 479 20.58 23.96 7.84
N ILE A 480 20.18 24.67 8.89
CA ILE A 480 19.56 24.07 10.08
C ILE A 480 18.05 24.12 9.91
N GLU A 481 17.38 22.97 9.97
CA GLU A 481 15.92 22.86 9.76
C GLU A 481 15.17 23.01 11.08
N THR A 482 15.55 22.25 12.11
CA THR A 482 14.99 22.36 13.47
C THR A 482 16.05 22.75 14.49
N ASN A 483 15.62 23.42 15.55
CA ASN A 483 16.45 23.97 16.62
C ASN A 483 15.65 24.07 17.92
N SER A 484 16.15 23.44 18.98
CA SER A 484 15.67 23.53 20.37
C SER A 484 16.80 23.99 21.29
N HIS A 485 16.44 24.75 22.34
CA HIS A 485 17.41 25.19 23.35
C HIS A 485 16.71 25.61 24.64
N GLY A 486 17.09 25.00 25.77
CA GLY A 486 16.39 25.19 27.06
C GLY A 486 16.22 26.64 27.54
N GLN A 487 17.11 27.57 27.17
CA GLN A 487 16.93 28.99 27.54
C GLN A 487 15.94 29.78 26.67
N LEU A 488 15.58 29.24 25.50
CA LEU A 488 14.61 29.83 24.59
C LEU A 488 13.20 29.28 24.85
N ASP A 489 13.11 28.08 25.46
CA ASP A 489 11.85 27.36 25.70
C ASP A 489 10.89 28.15 26.63
N ASP A 490 11.41 28.83 27.65
CA ASP A 490 10.61 29.61 28.62
C ASP A 490 10.27 31.04 28.15
N ARG A 491 10.69 31.44 26.94
CA ARG A 491 10.61 32.83 26.46
C ARG A 491 9.62 32.99 25.30
N SER A 492 8.47 33.61 25.58
CA SER A 492 7.45 33.91 24.57
C SER A 492 7.83 35.03 23.59
N ASP A 493 8.93 35.76 23.82
CA ASP A 493 9.39 36.87 22.99
C ASP A 493 10.36 36.44 21.87
N VAL A 494 10.69 35.16 21.77
CA VAL A 494 11.65 34.64 20.79
C VAL A 494 11.00 34.41 19.43
N GLU A 495 11.64 34.89 18.36
CA GLU A 495 11.18 34.69 16.99
C GLU A 495 11.20 33.20 16.61
N MET A 496 10.03 32.65 16.28
CA MET A 496 9.90 31.33 15.67
C MET A 496 9.80 31.45 14.14
N VAL A 497 10.38 30.49 13.43
CA VAL A 497 10.43 30.44 11.97
C VAL A 497 10.00 29.09 11.46
N ASN A 498 9.45 29.11 10.25
CA ASN A 498 9.06 27.92 9.52
C ASN A 498 8.98 28.28 8.02
N TYR A 499 9.01 27.29 7.13
CA TYR A 499 9.04 27.47 5.67
C TYR A 499 7.84 28.24 5.15
N ARG A 500 8.02 29.20 4.24
CA ARG A 500 6.86 29.93 3.72
C ARG A 500 5.98 29.01 2.86
N PRO A 501 4.65 29.06 3.01
CA PRO A 501 3.76 28.34 2.10
C PRO A 501 3.93 28.89 0.68
N MET A 502 4.15 27.99 -0.26
CA MET A 502 4.38 28.35 -1.66
C MET A 502 3.10 28.77 -2.36
N GLY A 503 3.20 29.80 -3.22
CA GLY A 503 2.12 30.16 -4.14
C GLY A 503 1.98 29.13 -5.27
N PHE A 504 0.90 29.21 -6.05
CA PHE A 504 0.68 28.30 -7.17
C PHE A 504 1.82 28.32 -8.20
N LEU A 505 2.33 29.51 -8.55
CA LEU A 505 3.39 29.64 -9.55
C LEU A 505 4.69 28.98 -9.08
N ASP A 506 5.06 29.18 -7.81
CA ASP A 506 6.27 28.58 -7.22
C ASP A 506 6.15 27.04 -7.25
N LYS A 507 5.02 26.50 -6.77
CA LYS A 507 4.71 25.07 -6.83
C LYS A 507 4.73 24.52 -8.25
N PHE A 508 4.18 25.27 -9.20
CA PHE A 508 4.13 24.86 -10.60
C PHE A 508 5.53 24.75 -11.19
N PHE A 509 6.38 25.78 -11.04
CA PHE A 509 7.73 25.75 -11.60
C PHE A 509 8.62 24.70 -10.93
N GLU A 510 8.54 24.57 -9.61
CA GLU A 510 9.24 23.51 -8.88
C GLU A 510 8.82 22.13 -9.38
N LEU A 511 7.51 21.87 -9.49
CA LEU A 511 7.01 20.60 -10.00
C LEU A 511 7.48 20.33 -11.43
N GLN A 512 7.48 21.33 -12.33
CA GLN A 512 8.02 21.14 -13.69
C GLN A 512 9.52 20.79 -13.68
N GLN A 513 10.30 21.41 -12.80
CA GLN A 513 11.73 21.10 -12.65
C GLN A 513 11.94 19.66 -12.16
N VAL A 514 11.17 19.23 -11.16
CA VAL A 514 11.23 17.85 -10.65
C VAL A 514 10.79 16.85 -11.73
N MET A 515 9.68 17.13 -12.43
CA MET A 515 9.22 16.30 -13.55
C MET A 515 10.31 16.13 -14.61
N TRP A 516 11.04 17.22 -14.94
CA TRP A 516 12.13 17.17 -15.90
C TRP A 516 13.32 16.35 -15.37
N GLY A 517 13.73 16.60 -14.13
CA GLY A 517 14.83 15.89 -13.48
C GLY A 517 14.59 14.38 -13.41
N VAL A 518 13.39 13.97 -13.04
CA VAL A 518 12.99 12.55 -12.95
C VAL A 518 12.89 11.94 -14.35
N ASN A 519 12.32 12.66 -15.31
CA ASN A 519 12.24 12.18 -16.70
C ASN A 519 13.63 11.93 -17.32
N ASN A 520 14.62 12.76 -16.98
CA ASN A 520 16.00 12.57 -17.41
C ASN A 520 16.72 11.45 -16.63
N GLY A 521 16.30 11.16 -15.41
CA GLY A 521 16.86 10.11 -14.55
C GLY A 521 16.36 8.68 -14.82
N LEU A 522 15.34 8.49 -15.67
CA LEU A 522 14.76 7.17 -16.02
C LEU A 522 15.64 6.41 -17.04
N ILE A 523 16.84 5.99 -16.60
CA ILE A 523 17.85 5.31 -17.43
C ILE A 523 17.80 3.78 -17.25
N GLU A 524 17.12 3.28 -16.21
CA GLU A 524 16.98 1.85 -15.94
C GLU A 524 16.32 1.09 -17.11
N ARG A 525 16.82 -0.11 -17.39
CA ARG A 525 16.33 -0.94 -18.49
C ARG A 525 15.26 -1.90 -18.01
N HIS A 526 14.16 -1.95 -18.75
CA HIS A 526 13.09 -2.93 -18.57
C HIS A 526 13.16 -4.01 -19.65
N ALA A 527 12.72 -5.24 -19.35
CA ALA A 527 12.82 -6.39 -20.26
C ALA A 527 12.10 -6.21 -21.62
N TYR A 528 11.09 -5.35 -21.65
CA TYR A 528 10.31 -4.99 -22.84
C TYR A 528 10.64 -3.59 -23.38
N ASP A 529 11.78 -3.00 -22.98
CA ASP A 529 12.26 -1.77 -23.59
C ASP A 529 12.51 -1.96 -25.10
N SER A 530 12.33 -0.89 -25.88
CA SER A 530 12.51 -0.94 -27.33
C SER A 530 13.09 0.37 -27.85
N ARG A 531 13.84 0.29 -28.95
CA ARG A 531 14.57 1.43 -29.52
C ARG A 531 13.93 1.94 -30.80
N PRO A 532 14.05 3.25 -31.11
CA PRO A 532 13.40 3.87 -32.26
C PRO A 532 13.57 3.14 -33.58
N LEU A 533 14.78 2.64 -33.88
CA LEU A 533 15.06 1.90 -35.12
C LEU A 533 14.16 0.68 -35.34
N SER A 534 13.67 0.09 -34.25
CA SER A 534 12.92 -1.16 -34.29
C SER A 534 11.41 -0.95 -34.45
N TRP A 535 10.92 0.29 -34.26
CA TRP A 535 9.50 0.60 -34.22
C TRP A 535 8.83 0.51 -35.60
N PRO A 536 9.31 1.16 -36.69
CA PRO A 536 8.57 1.16 -37.96
C PRO A 536 8.42 -0.24 -38.58
N LEU A 537 9.38 -1.13 -38.32
CA LEU A 537 9.34 -2.53 -38.79
C LEU A 537 8.62 -3.46 -37.83
N PHE A 538 8.26 -2.98 -36.63
CA PHE A 538 7.63 -3.75 -35.56
C PHE A 538 8.37 -5.06 -35.27
N THR A 539 9.61 -4.95 -34.79
CA THR A 539 10.43 -6.17 -34.55
C THR A 539 10.00 -6.95 -33.31
N ARG A 540 9.49 -6.28 -32.28
CA ARG A 540 9.06 -6.84 -31.00
C ARG A 540 8.02 -5.92 -30.37
N GLY A 541 6.95 -6.50 -29.82
CA GLY A 541 5.91 -5.81 -29.09
C GLY A 541 6.14 -5.83 -27.57
N ILE A 542 5.07 -5.60 -26.82
CA ILE A 542 5.08 -5.57 -25.35
C ILE A 542 4.01 -6.52 -24.85
N ASN A 543 4.36 -7.37 -23.89
CA ASN A 543 3.41 -8.21 -23.21
C ASN A 543 2.68 -7.41 -22.12
N PHE A 544 1.34 -7.39 -22.19
CA PHE A 544 0.53 -6.55 -21.32
C PHE A 544 -0.09 -7.36 -20.17
N TRP A 545 -0.53 -8.58 -20.46
CA TRP A 545 -1.21 -9.44 -19.49
C TRP A 545 -1.23 -10.89 -19.97
N VAL A 546 -1.04 -11.84 -19.05
CA VAL A 546 -1.18 -13.28 -19.28
C VAL A 546 -1.87 -13.89 -18.06
N LYS A 547 -2.98 -14.58 -18.26
CA LYS A 547 -3.70 -15.35 -17.23
C LYS A 547 -4.72 -16.26 -17.91
N ASP A 548 -5.08 -17.36 -17.27
CA ASP A 548 -6.21 -18.22 -17.69
C ASP A 548 -6.11 -18.66 -19.16
N HIS A 549 -4.89 -19.04 -19.59
CA HIS A 549 -4.57 -19.41 -20.98
C HIS A 549 -4.93 -18.36 -22.03
N LYS A 550 -4.94 -17.08 -21.64
CA LYS A 550 -5.23 -15.92 -22.47
C LYS A 550 -4.11 -14.88 -22.31
N GLN A 551 -3.89 -14.10 -23.35
CA GLN A 551 -2.85 -13.07 -23.37
C GLN A 551 -3.35 -11.80 -24.04
N VAL A 552 -2.95 -10.65 -23.50
CA VAL A 552 -3.00 -9.35 -24.17
C VAL A 552 -1.58 -8.95 -24.52
N TYR A 553 -1.34 -8.70 -25.80
CA TYR A 553 -0.03 -8.31 -26.34
C TYR A 553 -0.20 -7.12 -27.28
N LEU A 554 0.69 -6.13 -27.16
CA LEU A 554 0.70 -4.97 -28.03
C LEU A 554 1.26 -5.37 -29.40
N MET A 555 0.38 -5.83 -30.29
CA MET A 555 0.71 -6.30 -31.64
C MET A 555 0.37 -5.23 -32.70
N ALA A 556 1.26 -4.96 -33.65
CA ALA A 556 0.97 -4.11 -34.80
C ALA A 556 0.19 -4.86 -35.89
N ASN A 557 -0.54 -4.14 -36.74
CA ASN A 557 -0.99 -4.69 -38.02
C ASN A 557 0.10 -4.46 -39.09
N PRO A 558 0.83 -5.51 -39.56
CA PRO A 558 1.95 -5.32 -40.48
C PRO A 558 1.54 -4.68 -41.81
N VAL A 559 0.30 -4.88 -42.27
CA VAL A 559 -0.22 -4.27 -43.50
C VAL A 559 -0.31 -2.75 -43.34
N VAL A 560 -0.79 -2.29 -42.19
CA VAL A 560 -0.92 -0.86 -41.86
C VAL A 560 0.47 -0.26 -41.62
N TRP A 561 1.31 -0.92 -40.81
CA TRP A 561 2.62 -0.40 -40.43
C TRP A 561 3.59 -0.35 -41.61
N TRP A 562 3.78 -1.47 -42.31
CA TRP A 562 4.70 -1.53 -43.45
C TRP A 562 4.18 -0.75 -44.65
N GLY A 563 2.86 -0.75 -44.88
CA GLY A 563 2.24 0.08 -45.92
C GLY A 563 2.42 1.58 -45.65
N SER A 564 2.27 2.00 -44.39
CA SER A 564 2.40 3.41 -44.01
C SER A 564 3.87 3.90 -44.02
N ILE A 565 4.83 3.09 -43.56
CA ILE A 565 6.25 3.46 -43.65
C ILE A 565 6.75 3.45 -45.10
N ALA A 566 6.26 2.54 -45.94
CA ALA A 566 6.53 2.56 -47.37
C ALA A 566 6.00 3.86 -48.01
N ALA A 567 4.82 4.33 -47.60
CA ALA A 567 4.29 5.62 -48.04
C ALA A 567 5.12 6.82 -47.56
N VAL A 568 5.67 6.78 -46.34
CA VAL A 568 6.63 7.79 -45.85
C VAL A 568 7.87 7.83 -46.74
N GLY A 569 8.47 6.68 -47.02
CA GLY A 569 9.63 6.58 -47.91
C GLY A 569 9.33 7.07 -49.33
N ALA A 570 8.19 6.66 -49.90
CA ALA A 570 7.76 7.09 -51.22
C ALA A 570 7.50 8.60 -51.29
N GLY A 571 6.84 9.18 -50.29
CA GLY A 571 6.60 10.62 -50.20
C GLY A 571 7.89 11.43 -50.08
N GLY A 572 8.84 10.97 -49.25
CA GLY A 572 10.16 11.60 -49.11
C GLY A 572 10.98 11.54 -50.40
N ALA A 573 11.03 10.37 -51.04
CA ALA A 573 11.71 10.19 -52.33
C ALA A 573 11.09 11.06 -53.42
N PHE A 574 9.75 11.19 -53.43
CA PHE A 574 9.02 12.05 -54.36
C PHE A 574 9.38 13.54 -54.18
N ILE A 575 9.39 14.04 -52.94
CA ILE A 575 9.80 15.42 -52.65
C ILE A 575 11.26 15.66 -53.06
N ALA A 576 12.17 14.73 -52.72
CA ALA A 576 13.58 14.84 -53.08
C ALA A 576 13.78 14.88 -54.60
N LEU A 577 13.07 14.03 -55.33
CA LEU A 577 13.10 14.02 -56.80
C LEU A 577 12.60 15.35 -57.38
N LEU A 578 11.51 15.91 -56.87
CA LEU A 578 10.99 17.20 -57.33
C LEU A 578 11.95 18.35 -56.99
N ALA A 579 12.57 18.35 -55.83
CA ALA A 579 13.59 19.33 -55.46
C ALA A 579 14.81 19.28 -56.41
N LEU A 580 15.29 18.07 -56.74
CA LEU A 580 16.37 17.86 -57.70
C LEU A 580 15.99 18.32 -59.11
N ARG A 581 14.77 18.00 -59.57
CA ARG A 581 14.26 18.42 -60.88
C ARG A 581 14.11 19.93 -60.97
N SER A 582 13.58 20.56 -59.92
CA SER A 582 13.49 22.02 -59.81
C SER A 582 14.87 22.68 -59.87
N LYS A 583 15.86 22.17 -59.11
CA LYS A 583 17.25 22.65 -59.18
C LYS A 583 17.91 22.44 -60.54
N ARG A 584 17.48 21.43 -61.30
CA ARG A 584 17.95 21.15 -62.66
C ARG A 584 17.22 21.96 -63.75
N GLY A 585 16.28 22.82 -63.37
CA GLY A 585 15.58 23.74 -64.28
C GLY A 585 14.30 23.21 -64.90
N TYR A 586 13.76 22.07 -64.43
CA TYR A 586 12.44 21.59 -64.88
C TYR A 586 11.31 22.37 -64.18
N SER A 587 10.29 22.80 -64.93
CA SER A 587 9.11 23.53 -64.45
C SER A 587 7.91 22.61 -64.21
N ASP A 588 8.05 21.65 -63.30
CA ASP A 588 7.02 20.62 -63.06
C ASP A 588 5.82 21.09 -62.19
N PHE A 589 5.91 22.27 -61.56
CA PHE A 589 4.94 22.74 -60.55
C PHE A 589 3.59 23.17 -61.17
N SER A 590 2.68 22.21 -61.28
CA SER A 590 1.24 22.46 -61.49
C SER A 590 0.53 22.72 -60.16
N ALA A 591 -0.65 23.35 -60.18
CA ALA A 591 -1.44 23.60 -58.97
C ALA A 591 -1.78 22.30 -58.20
N GLU A 592 -2.08 21.20 -58.91
CA GLU A 592 -2.31 19.89 -58.30
C GLU A 592 -1.04 19.35 -57.64
N LEU A 593 0.11 19.46 -58.32
CA LEU A 593 1.38 18.97 -57.77
C LEU A 593 1.78 19.76 -56.52
N THR A 594 1.68 21.09 -56.55
CA THR A 594 1.97 21.95 -55.41
C THR A 594 1.07 21.63 -54.22
N HIS A 595 -0.20 21.33 -54.46
CA HIS A 595 -1.11 20.92 -53.40
C HIS A 595 -0.65 19.63 -52.69
N TYR A 596 -0.31 18.59 -53.45
CA TYR A 596 0.17 17.33 -52.87
C TYR A 596 1.55 17.46 -52.21
N THR A 597 2.48 18.24 -52.77
CA THR A 597 3.78 18.45 -52.14
C THR A 597 3.67 19.18 -50.81
N THR A 598 2.78 20.18 -50.70
CA THR A 598 2.51 20.87 -49.42
C THR A 598 1.92 19.91 -48.38
N ILE A 599 0.96 19.07 -48.76
CA ILE A 599 0.35 18.10 -47.84
C ILE A 599 1.36 17.05 -47.38
N ILE A 600 2.10 16.44 -48.32
CA ILE A 600 3.14 15.44 -48.01
C ILE A 600 4.19 16.05 -47.08
N SER A 601 4.60 17.31 -47.31
CA SER A 601 5.56 18.01 -46.45
C SER A 601 4.99 18.27 -45.05
N PHE A 602 3.74 18.73 -44.94
CA PHE A 602 3.12 19.00 -43.64
C PHE A 602 2.92 17.71 -42.83
N VAL A 603 2.27 16.69 -43.41
CA VAL A 603 2.03 15.40 -42.73
C VAL A 603 3.34 14.66 -42.47
N GLY A 604 4.29 14.72 -43.40
CA GLY A 604 5.63 14.15 -43.25
C GLY A 604 6.46 14.82 -42.15
N SER A 605 6.35 16.14 -41.97
CA SER A 605 6.97 16.83 -40.83
C SER A 605 6.31 16.44 -39.50
N GLY A 606 4.99 16.20 -39.50
CA GLY A 606 4.28 15.60 -38.38
C GLY A 606 4.88 14.24 -37.97
N TRP A 607 5.09 13.34 -38.93
CA TRP A 607 5.77 12.06 -38.68
C TRP A 607 7.20 12.27 -38.15
N ALA A 608 7.98 13.16 -38.76
CA ALA A 608 9.37 13.40 -38.39
C ALA A 608 9.51 13.93 -36.95
N PHE A 609 8.71 14.93 -36.55
CA PHE A 609 8.74 15.48 -35.20
C PHE A 609 8.29 14.47 -34.14
N HIS A 610 7.39 13.53 -34.46
CA HIS A 610 6.95 12.51 -33.52
C HIS A 610 7.84 11.25 -33.54
N TYR A 611 8.91 11.21 -34.33
CA TYR A 611 9.79 10.04 -34.44
C TYR A 611 11.27 10.36 -34.20
N LEU A 612 11.81 11.36 -34.88
CA LEU A 612 13.25 11.69 -34.84
C LEU A 612 13.76 12.13 -33.45
N PRO A 613 13.02 12.90 -32.64
CA PRO A 613 13.51 13.30 -31.32
C PRO A 613 13.80 12.13 -30.38
N PHE A 614 13.14 10.97 -30.55
CA PHE A 614 13.38 9.80 -29.72
C PHE A 614 14.78 9.19 -29.91
N PHE A 615 15.50 9.52 -30.99
CA PHE A 615 16.89 9.11 -31.17
C PHE A 615 17.86 9.91 -30.29
N LEU A 616 17.46 11.10 -29.85
CA LEU A 616 18.28 11.98 -29.00
C LEU A 616 17.98 11.78 -27.50
N MET A 617 17.02 10.92 -27.16
CA MET A 617 16.60 10.69 -25.77
C MET A 617 17.31 9.49 -25.17
N GLU A 618 18.18 9.74 -24.18
CA GLU A 618 18.93 8.72 -23.44
C GLU A 618 18.15 8.13 -22.25
N ARG A 619 16.85 7.87 -22.44
CA ARG A 619 15.96 7.31 -21.42
C ARG A 619 15.35 5.97 -21.83
N GLN A 620 14.60 5.35 -20.93
CA GLN A 620 13.80 4.17 -21.23
C GLN A 620 12.65 4.50 -22.21
N LEU A 621 12.51 3.70 -23.27
CA LEU A 621 11.52 3.90 -24.33
C LEU A 621 10.79 2.60 -24.70
N PHE A 622 9.59 2.76 -25.23
CA PHE A 622 8.66 1.68 -25.56
C PHE A 622 7.98 1.93 -26.90
N ILE A 623 7.52 0.87 -27.57
CA ILE A 623 6.97 0.96 -28.93
C ILE A 623 5.68 1.79 -29.03
N HIS A 624 4.94 1.95 -27.93
CA HIS A 624 3.76 2.81 -27.89
C HIS A 624 4.10 4.31 -28.11
N HIS A 625 5.35 4.73 -27.89
CA HIS A 625 5.81 6.08 -28.21
C HIS A 625 5.77 6.38 -29.72
N TYR A 626 5.77 5.36 -30.57
CA TYR A 626 5.68 5.51 -32.03
C TYR A 626 4.25 5.78 -32.52
N LEU A 627 3.21 5.54 -31.71
CA LEU A 627 1.83 5.60 -32.19
C LEU A 627 1.39 6.97 -32.72
N PRO A 628 1.80 8.11 -32.14
CA PRO A 628 1.56 9.41 -32.78
C PRO A 628 2.23 9.56 -34.14
N ALA A 629 3.45 9.02 -34.31
CA ALA A 629 4.11 9.00 -35.62
C ALA A 629 3.39 8.06 -36.59
N LEU A 630 2.94 6.89 -36.15
CA LEU A 630 2.12 5.97 -36.94
C LEU A 630 0.83 6.64 -37.43
N PHE A 631 0.18 7.45 -36.60
CA PHE A 631 -1.00 8.20 -37.01
C PHE A 631 -0.69 9.12 -38.22
N TYR A 632 0.41 9.87 -38.17
CA TYR A 632 0.85 10.68 -39.31
C TYR A 632 1.29 9.84 -40.51
N SER A 633 1.91 8.66 -40.32
CA SER A 633 2.27 7.78 -41.44
C SER A 633 1.04 7.21 -42.15
N VAL A 634 -0.04 6.89 -41.42
CA VAL A 634 -1.31 6.43 -42.01
C VAL A 634 -2.00 7.56 -42.78
N LEU A 635 -2.00 8.80 -42.24
CA LEU A 635 -2.45 9.97 -42.99
C LEU A 635 -1.65 10.13 -44.29
N LEU A 636 -0.33 9.98 -44.23
CA LEU A 636 0.53 10.07 -45.41
C LEU A 636 0.26 8.95 -46.42
N ALA A 637 -0.04 7.73 -45.95
CA ALA A 637 -0.48 6.63 -46.81
C ALA A 637 -1.76 6.96 -47.58
N ALA A 638 -2.74 7.60 -46.92
CA ALA A 638 -3.96 8.05 -47.57
C ALA A 638 -3.69 9.14 -48.64
N VAL A 639 -2.76 10.07 -48.37
CA VAL A 639 -2.33 11.12 -49.30
C VAL A 639 -1.63 10.52 -50.53
N VAL A 640 -0.65 9.65 -50.32
CA VAL A 640 0.09 8.97 -51.40
C VAL A 640 -0.87 8.11 -52.25
N PHE A 641 -1.80 7.40 -51.61
CA PHE A 641 -2.82 6.63 -52.32
C PHE A 641 -3.74 7.54 -53.16
N ASP A 642 -4.16 8.69 -52.63
CA ASP A 642 -4.98 9.65 -53.40
C ASP A 642 -4.25 10.13 -54.65
N PHE A 643 -3.00 10.55 -54.49
CA PHE A 643 -2.16 11.05 -55.59
C PHE A 643 -1.95 9.99 -56.67
N VAL A 644 -1.49 8.79 -56.30
CA VAL A 644 -1.22 7.70 -57.26
C VAL A 644 -2.48 7.26 -58.00
N THR A 645 -3.63 7.29 -57.32
CA THR A 645 -4.91 6.87 -57.91
C THR A 645 -5.73 8.03 -58.47
N SER A 646 -5.18 9.25 -58.54
CA SER A 646 -5.95 10.46 -58.88
C SER A 646 -6.54 10.38 -60.29
N LYS A 647 -5.81 9.76 -61.23
CA LYS A 647 -6.16 9.54 -62.64
C LYS A 647 -6.95 8.26 -62.92
N LEU A 648 -7.10 7.36 -61.93
CA LEU A 648 -7.82 6.10 -62.12
C LEU A 648 -9.35 6.31 -62.10
N ARG A 649 -10.09 5.44 -62.79
CA ARG A 649 -11.56 5.43 -62.73
C ARG A 649 -12.04 5.14 -61.31
N THR A 650 -13.11 5.80 -60.88
CA THR A 650 -13.65 5.71 -59.50
C THR A 650 -13.94 4.27 -59.06
N ARG A 651 -14.45 3.40 -59.95
CA ARG A 651 -14.69 1.98 -59.65
C ARG A 651 -13.41 1.22 -59.30
N LEU A 652 -12.34 1.40 -60.09
CA LEU A 652 -11.07 0.74 -59.86
C LEU A 652 -10.40 1.26 -58.58
N ARG A 653 -10.46 2.57 -58.34
CA ARG A 653 -9.95 3.17 -57.10
C ARG A 653 -10.67 2.64 -55.85
N PHE A 654 -11.99 2.49 -55.92
CA PHE A 654 -12.77 1.86 -54.86
C PHE A 654 -12.34 0.40 -54.64
N GLN A 655 -12.22 -0.40 -55.70
CA GLN A 655 -11.76 -1.79 -55.61
C GLN A 655 -10.38 -1.90 -54.96
N LEU A 656 -9.41 -1.06 -55.36
CA LEU A 656 -8.07 -1.05 -54.77
C LEU A 656 -8.11 -0.69 -53.28
N ALA A 657 -8.86 0.36 -52.90
CA ALA A 657 -9.02 0.75 -51.50
C ALA A 657 -9.70 -0.36 -50.69
N ALA A 658 -10.74 -0.99 -51.24
CA ALA A 658 -11.46 -2.08 -50.60
C ALA A 658 -10.58 -3.31 -50.38
N VAL A 659 -9.71 -3.66 -51.34
CA VAL A 659 -8.74 -4.77 -51.18
C VAL A 659 -7.76 -4.47 -50.04
N VAL A 660 -7.19 -3.26 -49.98
CA VAL A 660 -6.26 -2.89 -48.91
C VAL A 660 -6.94 -2.96 -47.54
N VAL A 661 -8.15 -2.40 -47.42
CA VAL A 661 -8.93 -2.46 -46.17
C VAL A 661 -9.30 -3.90 -45.81
N LEU A 662 -9.71 -4.72 -46.78
CA LEU A 662 -10.07 -6.12 -46.55
C LEU A 662 -8.88 -6.92 -46.03
N VAL A 663 -7.70 -6.75 -46.63
CA VAL A 663 -6.47 -7.40 -46.16
C VAL A 663 -6.08 -6.92 -44.76
N ALA A 664 -6.16 -5.62 -44.49
CA ALA A 664 -5.92 -5.07 -43.16
C ALA A 664 -6.92 -5.64 -42.12
N ALA A 665 -8.20 -5.75 -42.46
CA ALA A 665 -9.22 -6.33 -41.60
C ALA A 665 -9.01 -7.82 -41.35
N ILE A 666 -8.65 -8.62 -42.37
CA ILE A 666 -8.32 -10.04 -42.19
C ILE A 666 -7.16 -10.21 -41.22
N VAL A 667 -6.11 -9.41 -41.38
CA VAL A 667 -4.95 -9.42 -40.47
C VAL A 667 -5.34 -8.96 -39.06
N TYR A 668 -6.20 -7.95 -38.96
CA TYR A 668 -6.74 -7.49 -37.68
C TYR A 668 -7.46 -8.60 -36.92
N PHE A 669 -8.39 -9.30 -37.57
CA PHE A 669 -9.13 -10.40 -36.96
C PHE A 669 -8.22 -11.58 -36.61
N LYS A 670 -7.19 -11.86 -37.42
CA LYS A 670 -6.18 -12.88 -37.12
C LYS A 670 -5.43 -12.61 -35.80
N TYR A 671 -5.10 -11.34 -35.51
CA TYR A 671 -4.43 -10.95 -34.26
C TYR A 671 -5.39 -10.42 -33.19
N SER A 672 -6.70 -10.47 -33.41
CA SER A 672 -7.70 -10.02 -32.43
C SER A 672 -7.66 -10.78 -31.09
N PRO A 673 -7.24 -12.07 -31.00
CA PRO A 673 -7.06 -12.73 -29.71
C PRO A 673 -6.07 -12.01 -28.79
N LEU A 674 -4.98 -11.46 -29.35
CA LEU A 674 -3.98 -10.68 -28.60
C LEU A 674 -4.45 -9.28 -28.19
N VAL A 675 -5.50 -8.75 -28.85
CA VAL A 675 -6.06 -7.43 -28.53
C VAL A 675 -7.07 -7.55 -27.38
N TYR A 676 -8.01 -8.49 -27.48
CA TYR A 676 -9.12 -8.61 -26.54
C TYR A 676 -8.91 -9.66 -25.44
N GLY A 677 -7.83 -10.44 -25.51
CA GLY A 677 -7.62 -11.61 -24.65
C GLY A 677 -8.64 -12.71 -24.94
N LEU A 678 -8.81 -13.08 -26.22
CA LEU A 678 -9.71 -14.18 -26.61
C LEU A 678 -8.98 -15.52 -26.52
N GLU A 679 -9.78 -16.58 -26.49
CA GLU A 679 -9.28 -17.94 -26.68
C GLU A 679 -8.54 -18.08 -28.01
N TRP A 680 -7.46 -18.84 -27.98
CA TRP A 680 -6.67 -19.19 -29.15
C TRP A 680 -6.05 -20.57 -28.96
N THR A 681 -5.70 -21.26 -30.04
CA THR A 681 -4.97 -22.54 -29.93
C THR A 681 -3.49 -22.32 -30.20
N ARG A 682 -2.65 -23.14 -29.55
CA ARG A 682 -1.20 -23.12 -29.77
C ARG A 682 -0.83 -23.25 -31.25
N GLY A 683 -1.48 -24.16 -31.98
CA GLY A 683 -1.22 -24.36 -33.40
C GLY A 683 -1.60 -23.16 -34.29
N GLU A 684 -2.66 -22.42 -33.95
CA GLU A 684 -3.03 -21.19 -34.66
C GLU A 684 -2.12 -20.02 -34.30
N CYS A 685 -1.74 -19.90 -33.02
CA CYS A 685 -0.77 -18.90 -32.54
C CYS A 685 0.59 -19.08 -33.23
N ASP A 686 1.12 -20.30 -33.29
CA ASP A 686 2.39 -20.58 -33.96
C ASP A 686 2.34 -20.26 -35.46
N LYS A 687 1.21 -20.53 -36.14
CA LYS A 687 0.97 -20.13 -37.55
C LYS A 687 0.81 -18.62 -37.73
N ALA A 688 0.48 -17.88 -36.68
CA ALA A 688 0.38 -16.43 -36.70
C ALA A 688 1.73 -15.73 -36.55
N ARG A 689 2.76 -16.44 -36.07
CA ARG A 689 4.10 -15.89 -35.89
C ARG A 689 4.86 -15.76 -37.22
N TRP A 690 4.71 -14.62 -37.89
CA TRP A 690 5.39 -14.32 -39.16
C TRP A 690 6.88 -13.99 -39.01
N LEU A 691 7.26 -13.33 -37.91
CA LEU A 691 8.66 -13.01 -37.61
C LEU A 691 9.13 -13.80 -36.38
N THR A 692 10.36 -14.32 -36.44
CA THR A 692 10.96 -15.09 -35.34
C THR A 692 11.17 -14.27 -34.07
N ARG A 693 11.27 -12.93 -34.19
CA ARG A 693 11.43 -12.01 -33.07
C ARG A 693 10.12 -11.69 -32.33
N TRP A 694 8.97 -12.06 -32.88
CA TRP A 694 7.70 -11.89 -32.18
C TRP A 694 7.55 -12.96 -31.10
N ASP A 695 7.52 -12.50 -29.86
CA ASP A 695 7.70 -13.29 -28.65
C ASP A 695 6.43 -13.42 -27.79
N TYR A 696 5.24 -13.31 -28.39
CA TYR A 696 4.01 -13.68 -27.68
C TYR A 696 3.98 -15.19 -27.38
N ALA A 697 3.44 -15.53 -26.21
CA ALA A 697 3.69 -16.81 -25.55
C ALA A 697 2.72 -17.88 -26.06
N CYS A 698 2.95 -18.40 -27.27
CA CYS A 698 2.10 -19.45 -27.85
C CYS A 698 1.99 -20.73 -27.00
N GLN A 699 2.91 -20.94 -26.06
CA GLN A 699 2.92 -22.08 -25.13
C GLN A 699 1.86 -21.98 -24.03
N GLU A 700 1.39 -20.77 -23.72
CA GLU A 700 0.34 -20.52 -22.72
C GLU A 700 -1.05 -20.95 -23.22
N TYR A 701 -1.20 -21.07 -24.53
CA TYR A 701 -2.45 -21.45 -25.18
C TYR A 701 -2.61 -22.99 -25.23
N PRO A 702 -3.82 -23.53 -25.04
CA PRO A 702 -4.07 -24.96 -25.12
C PRO A 702 -3.94 -25.48 -26.55
N THR A 703 -3.88 -26.81 -26.70
CA THR A 703 -3.77 -27.44 -28.01
C THR A 703 -5.09 -27.45 -28.78
N ALA A 704 -6.21 -27.58 -28.08
CA ALA A 704 -7.56 -27.60 -28.65
C ALA A 704 -8.49 -26.62 -27.91
N TYR A 705 -9.54 -26.16 -28.60
CA TYR A 705 -10.55 -25.29 -27.99
C TYR A 705 -11.34 -25.99 -26.86
N SER A 706 -11.51 -27.31 -26.93
CA SER A 706 -12.16 -28.11 -25.87
C SER A 706 -11.46 -28.03 -24.52
N ASP A 707 -10.14 -27.80 -24.53
CA ASP A 707 -9.33 -27.73 -23.31
C ASP A 707 -9.70 -26.49 -22.49
N TYR A 708 -10.25 -25.44 -23.14
CA TYR A 708 -10.81 -24.29 -22.43
C TYR A 708 -12.10 -24.63 -21.70
N ASP A 709 -12.97 -25.47 -22.28
CA ASP A 709 -14.21 -25.88 -21.62
C ASP A 709 -13.89 -26.73 -20.39
N GLU A 710 -12.91 -27.62 -20.47
CA GLU A 710 -12.40 -28.40 -19.32
C GLU A 710 -11.76 -27.48 -18.27
N TYR A 711 -10.95 -26.51 -18.70
CA TYR A 711 -10.37 -25.51 -17.82
C TYR A 711 -11.43 -24.65 -17.13
N TYR A 712 -12.44 -24.13 -17.85
CA TYR A 712 -13.52 -23.35 -17.26
C TYR A 712 -14.46 -24.19 -16.41
N THR A 713 -14.66 -25.46 -16.75
CA THR A 713 -15.44 -26.40 -15.92
C THR A 713 -14.71 -26.66 -14.62
N SER A 714 -13.39 -26.92 -14.64
CA SER A 714 -12.60 -27.06 -13.41
C SER A 714 -12.53 -25.75 -12.61
N LEU A 715 -12.39 -24.60 -13.28
CA LEU A 715 -12.44 -23.29 -12.63
C LEU A 715 -13.80 -23.03 -11.99
N HIS A 716 -14.91 -23.42 -12.64
CA HIS A 716 -16.27 -23.36 -12.08
C HIS A 716 -16.52 -24.42 -11.02
N GLU A 717 -15.92 -25.60 -11.05
CA GLU A 717 -15.96 -26.53 -9.92
C GLU A 717 -15.18 -25.99 -8.71
N HIS A 718 -14.16 -25.17 -8.95
CA HIS A 718 -13.40 -24.45 -7.91
C HIS A 718 -14.04 -23.12 -7.45
N THR A 719 -14.80 -22.41 -8.31
CA THR A 719 -15.43 -21.10 -8.01
C THR A 719 -16.94 -21.17 -7.75
N VAL A 720 -17.61 -22.18 -8.29
CA VAL A 720 -19.04 -22.51 -8.14
C VAL A 720 -19.14 -23.89 -7.52
N LYS A 721 -18.62 -24.03 -6.29
CA LYS A 721 -19.37 -24.81 -5.31
C LYS A 721 -20.48 -23.89 -4.81
N PRO A 722 -21.74 -24.07 -5.24
CA PRO A 722 -22.85 -23.47 -4.51
C PRO A 722 -22.74 -23.98 -3.07
N ALA A 723 -22.86 -23.08 -2.12
CA ALA A 723 -22.77 -23.34 -0.68
C ALA A 723 -23.86 -24.29 -0.12
N ASN A 724 -24.53 -25.06 -0.99
CA ASN A 724 -25.69 -25.88 -0.66
C ASN A 724 -25.41 -27.40 -0.67
N ASP A 725 -24.23 -27.86 -1.09
CA ASP A 725 -23.83 -29.29 -0.98
C ASP A 725 -22.66 -29.54 0.00
N VAL A 726 -22.32 -28.57 0.87
CA VAL A 726 -21.31 -28.77 1.95
C VAL A 726 -21.98 -29.28 3.25
N PHE A 727 -22.92 -30.22 3.12
CA PHE A 727 -23.37 -31.04 4.24
C PHE A 727 -22.57 -32.34 4.36
N GLU A 728 -21.27 -32.30 4.07
CA GLU A 728 -20.36 -33.43 4.25
C GLU A 728 -18.96 -32.84 4.54
N GLN A 729 -18.28 -32.98 5.69
CA GLN A 729 -18.34 -33.94 6.80
C GLN A 729 -17.93 -33.16 8.07
N LEU A 730 -18.80 -33.08 9.08
CA LEU A 730 -18.49 -32.41 10.35
C LEU A 730 -17.52 -33.29 11.15
N GLN A 731 -16.44 -32.73 11.67
CA GLN A 731 -15.42 -33.45 12.43
C GLN A 731 -15.39 -32.99 13.89
N ILE A 732 -15.13 -33.93 14.78
CA ILE A 732 -14.98 -33.72 16.22
C ILE A 732 -13.54 -34.01 16.57
N VAL A 733 -12.87 -33.07 17.21
CA VAL A 733 -11.51 -33.28 17.70
C VAL A 733 -11.54 -33.31 19.21
N ALA A 734 -11.13 -34.43 19.77
CA ALA A 734 -11.05 -34.65 21.21
C ALA A 734 -9.58 -34.82 21.61
N SER A 735 -9.13 -34.01 22.56
CA SER A 735 -7.80 -34.14 23.18
C SER A 735 -7.91 -34.92 24.48
N THR A 736 -6.99 -35.86 24.71
CA THR A 736 -6.97 -36.70 25.92
C THR A 736 -5.71 -36.47 26.75
N ALA A 737 -5.86 -36.45 28.08
CA ALA A 737 -4.74 -36.41 29.02
C ALA A 737 -4.21 -37.82 29.25
N GLY A 738 -2.89 -37.99 29.16
CA GLY A 738 -2.26 -39.26 29.54
C GLY A 738 -2.15 -39.37 31.05
N SER A 739 -2.52 -40.52 31.63
CA SER A 739 -2.11 -40.86 32.99
C SER A 739 -0.71 -41.49 32.98
N SER A 740 0.06 -41.32 34.04
CA SER A 740 1.38 -41.97 34.20
C SER A 740 1.31 -43.51 34.20
N VAL A 741 0.12 -44.10 34.29
CA VAL A 741 -0.11 -45.54 34.47
C VAL A 741 -0.52 -46.25 33.17
N HIS A 742 -1.13 -45.57 32.19
CA HIS A 742 -1.77 -46.24 31.03
C HIS A 742 -1.37 -45.76 29.62
N GLY A 743 -0.25 -45.02 29.50
CA GLY A 743 0.36 -44.69 28.21
C GLY A 743 0.17 -43.22 27.80
N SER A 744 0.92 -42.78 26.80
CA SER A 744 0.91 -41.38 26.34
C SER A 744 -0.47 -41.00 25.79
N GLY A 745 -1.01 -39.88 26.27
CA GLY A 745 -2.22 -39.27 25.72
C GLY A 745 -2.08 -38.92 24.24
N GLY A 746 -3.18 -38.50 23.63
CA GLY A 746 -3.18 -38.05 22.24
C GLY A 746 -4.43 -37.28 21.86
N VAL A 747 -4.38 -36.67 20.68
CA VAL A 747 -5.53 -36.00 20.06
C VAL A 747 -6.14 -36.93 19.02
N VAL A 748 -7.45 -37.16 19.09
CA VAL A 748 -8.18 -38.05 18.16
C VAL A 748 -9.24 -37.25 17.43
N VAL A 749 -9.29 -37.44 16.10
CA VAL A 749 -10.28 -36.85 15.21
C VAL A 749 -11.34 -37.90 14.92
N TYR A 750 -12.59 -37.61 15.26
CA TYR A 750 -13.76 -38.43 14.98
C TYR A 750 -14.63 -37.77 13.93
N ASP A 751 -15.20 -38.57 13.05
CA ASP A 751 -16.30 -38.11 12.20
C ASP A 751 -17.57 -37.98 13.06
N ALA A 752 -18.17 -36.78 13.04
CA ALA A 752 -19.35 -36.48 13.84
C ALA A 752 -20.58 -37.27 13.42
N VAL A 753 -20.67 -37.72 12.16
CA VAL A 753 -21.82 -38.47 11.65
C VAL A 753 -21.62 -39.96 11.89
N THR A 754 -20.51 -40.53 11.43
CA THR A 754 -20.26 -41.98 11.54
C THR A 754 -19.77 -42.41 12.93
N GLY A 755 -19.14 -41.51 13.69
CA GLY A 755 -18.49 -41.81 14.96
C GLY A 755 -17.15 -42.55 14.85
N ASN A 756 -16.66 -42.78 13.62
CA ASN A 756 -15.38 -43.44 13.39
C ASN A 756 -14.22 -42.49 13.68
N SER A 757 -13.13 -43.02 14.26
CA SER A 757 -11.87 -42.28 14.38
C SER A 757 -11.20 -42.18 13.00
N LEU A 758 -11.05 -40.96 12.47
CA LEU A 758 -10.40 -40.72 11.18
C LEU A 758 -8.88 -40.60 11.31
N HIS A 759 -8.39 -39.96 12.36
CA HIS A 759 -6.97 -39.66 12.53
C HIS A 759 -6.60 -39.60 14.02
N SER A 760 -5.40 -40.05 14.39
CA SER A 760 -4.91 -40.01 15.77
C SER A 760 -3.49 -39.47 15.86
N PHE A 761 -3.31 -38.41 16.66
CA PHE A 761 -2.02 -37.81 16.98
C PHE A 761 -1.50 -38.36 18.30
N LYS A 762 -0.40 -39.13 18.24
CA LYS A 762 0.13 -39.85 19.40
C LYS A 762 1.14 -39.00 20.17
N GLY A 763 1.28 -39.23 21.48
CA GLY A 763 2.40 -38.71 22.28
C GLY A 763 2.19 -37.33 22.92
N SER A 764 0.95 -36.89 23.17
CA SER A 764 0.64 -35.61 23.83
C SER A 764 -0.22 -35.79 25.08
N SER A 765 0.17 -35.16 26.19
CA SER A 765 -0.66 -35.02 27.40
C SER A 765 -1.03 -33.56 27.61
N GLY A 766 -2.25 -33.18 27.24
CA GLY A 766 -2.71 -31.79 27.28
C GLY A 766 -3.09 -31.26 28.67
N ILE A 767 -2.95 -29.95 28.89
CA ILE A 767 -3.62 -29.20 29.97
C ILE A 767 -5.10 -28.94 29.63
N LEU A 768 -5.96 -28.78 30.64
CA LEU A 768 -7.40 -28.44 30.47
C LEU A 768 -7.55 -27.23 29.54
N ASN A 769 -8.42 -27.31 28.54
CA ASN A 769 -8.61 -26.27 27.52
C ASN A 769 -7.33 -25.86 26.75
N GLY A 770 -6.29 -26.72 26.75
CA GLY A 770 -4.99 -26.44 26.15
C GLY A 770 -4.79 -26.95 24.73
N CYS A 771 -5.87 -27.36 24.05
CA CYS A 771 -5.84 -27.77 22.65
C CYS A 771 -6.35 -26.61 21.80
N SER A 772 -5.59 -26.20 20.79
CA SER A 772 -6.03 -25.17 19.85
C SER A 772 -5.74 -25.58 18.42
N LEU A 773 -6.68 -25.28 17.53
CA LEU A 773 -6.69 -25.73 16.15
C LEU A 773 -6.68 -24.52 15.22
N THR A 774 -5.86 -24.56 14.18
CA THR A 774 -5.91 -23.56 13.10
C THR A 774 -6.63 -24.14 11.89
N ARG A 775 -7.53 -23.34 11.30
CA ARG A 775 -8.23 -23.70 10.07
C ARG A 775 -7.29 -23.54 8.88
N SER A 776 -7.31 -24.51 7.96
CA SER A 776 -6.65 -24.40 6.66
C SER A 776 -7.39 -23.35 5.82
N SER A 777 -6.67 -22.34 5.33
CA SER A 777 -7.25 -21.24 4.54
C SER A 777 -6.22 -20.70 3.56
N ARG A 778 -6.61 -20.51 2.29
CA ARG A 778 -5.85 -19.83 1.22
C ARG A 778 -4.36 -20.17 1.23
N ASP A 779 -4.05 -21.44 0.95
CA ASP A 779 -2.68 -21.93 0.75
C ASP A 779 -1.79 -22.03 2.00
N VAL A 780 -2.37 -22.01 3.21
CA VAL A 780 -1.64 -22.34 4.45
C VAL A 780 -2.30 -23.54 5.13
N GLY A 781 -1.55 -24.65 5.23
CA GLY A 781 -2.02 -25.89 5.85
C GLY A 781 -2.34 -25.70 7.34
N GLY A 782 -3.39 -26.34 7.82
CA GLY A 782 -3.80 -26.26 9.24
C GLY A 782 -2.85 -27.01 10.17
N ILE A 783 -2.79 -26.58 11.43
CA ILE A 783 -2.02 -27.21 12.51
C ILE A 783 -2.88 -27.42 13.76
N VAL A 784 -2.47 -28.42 14.54
CA VAL A 784 -3.05 -28.75 15.85
C VAL A 784 -1.98 -28.52 16.91
N THR A 785 -2.27 -27.71 17.91
CA THR A 785 -1.34 -27.37 18.98
C THR A 785 -1.86 -27.86 20.33
N VAL A 786 -0.98 -28.48 21.12
CA VAL A 786 -1.32 -29.04 22.43
C VAL A 786 -0.26 -28.67 23.45
N ALA A 787 -0.65 -27.86 24.43
CA ALA A 787 0.21 -27.47 25.54
C ALA A 787 0.34 -28.62 26.55
N GLN A 788 1.57 -29.06 26.83
CA GLN A 788 1.82 -30.22 27.67
C GLN A 788 1.62 -29.91 29.16
N SER A 789 1.05 -30.86 29.90
CA SER A 789 0.75 -30.71 31.33
C SER A 789 1.92 -30.95 32.26
N ASP A 790 2.91 -31.75 31.85
CA ASP A 790 4.07 -32.14 32.66
C ASP A 790 5.28 -31.20 32.45
N LYS A 791 5.41 -30.60 31.26
CA LYS A 791 6.57 -29.81 30.82
C LYS A 791 6.13 -28.52 30.15
N GLY A 792 6.97 -27.48 30.22
CA GLY A 792 6.81 -26.23 29.44
C GLY A 792 7.10 -26.46 27.97
N VAL A 793 6.25 -27.24 27.30
CA VAL A 793 6.42 -27.66 25.91
C VAL A 793 5.07 -27.57 25.20
N LEU A 794 5.08 -27.04 23.98
CA LEU A 794 3.96 -27.11 23.05
C LEU A 794 4.25 -28.17 21.98
N HIS A 795 3.34 -29.14 21.84
CA HIS A 795 3.39 -30.11 20.76
C HIS A 795 2.57 -29.58 19.57
N VAL A 796 3.20 -29.54 18.38
CA VAL A 796 2.56 -29.12 17.14
C VAL A 796 2.43 -30.34 16.22
N TYR A 797 1.22 -30.56 15.72
CA TYR A 797 0.87 -31.61 14.78
C TYR A 797 0.34 -31.01 13.48
N SER A 798 0.56 -31.70 12.38
CA SER A 798 0.00 -31.38 11.06
C SER A 798 -1.13 -32.36 10.76
N TRP A 799 -2.20 -31.90 10.11
CA TRP A 799 -3.33 -32.76 9.70
C TRP A 799 -2.96 -33.92 8.76
N GLN A 800 -1.77 -33.87 8.15
CA GLN A 800 -1.29 -34.88 7.20
C GLN A 800 -0.49 -36.01 7.87
N LYS A 801 0.03 -35.80 9.09
CA LYS A 801 0.98 -36.72 9.75
C LYS A 801 0.49 -37.10 11.14
N GLU A 802 0.44 -38.40 11.44
CA GLU A 802 0.10 -38.93 12.79
C GLU A 802 1.19 -38.67 13.84
N GLN A 803 2.44 -38.51 13.41
CA GLN A 803 3.57 -38.26 14.30
C GLN A 803 3.71 -36.76 14.62
N LEU A 804 4.34 -36.46 15.74
CA LEU A 804 4.65 -35.09 16.15
C LEU A 804 5.41 -34.35 15.03
N HIS A 805 4.90 -33.19 14.61
CA HIS A 805 5.55 -32.40 13.58
C HIS A 805 6.72 -31.60 14.16
N THR A 806 6.48 -30.89 15.26
CA THR A 806 7.52 -30.08 15.93
C THR A 806 7.21 -29.95 17.42
N LYS A 807 8.27 -29.89 18.23
CA LYS A 807 8.22 -29.62 19.67
C LYS A 807 8.76 -28.22 19.94
N ILE A 808 7.95 -27.35 20.52
CA ILE A 808 8.33 -25.98 20.87
C ILE A 808 8.56 -25.91 22.38
N ILE A 809 9.71 -25.37 22.79
CA ILE A 809 10.06 -25.19 24.21
C ILE A 809 9.57 -23.81 24.66
N LEU A 810 8.76 -23.79 25.71
CA LEU A 810 8.17 -22.57 26.27
C LEU A 810 9.01 -22.06 27.45
N PRO A 811 8.96 -20.74 27.76
CA PRO A 811 9.73 -20.16 28.87
C PRO A 811 9.30 -20.72 30.23
N GLN A 812 8.02 -21.04 30.39
CA GLN A 812 7.43 -21.62 31.59
C GLN A 812 6.35 -22.62 31.20
N LYS A 813 5.93 -23.46 32.16
CA LYS A 813 4.74 -24.30 32.04
C LYS A 813 3.49 -23.42 31.94
N LEU A 814 2.62 -23.73 30.98
CA LEU A 814 1.35 -23.02 30.77
C LEU A 814 0.21 -23.72 31.50
N SER A 815 -0.73 -22.92 31.96
CA SER A 815 -2.02 -23.30 32.58
C SER A 815 -3.19 -23.12 31.61
N ALA A 816 -3.07 -22.19 30.67
CA ALA A 816 -4.03 -21.93 29.59
C ALA A 816 -3.31 -21.67 28.25
N TRP A 817 -3.92 -22.06 27.14
CA TRP A 817 -3.39 -21.85 25.78
C TRP A 817 -4.52 -21.54 24.80
N CYS A 818 -4.32 -20.56 23.91
CA CYS A 818 -5.29 -20.20 22.89
C CYS A 818 -4.59 -19.68 21.63
N ILE A 819 -5.14 -20.00 20.45
CA ILE A 819 -4.74 -19.39 19.18
C ILE A 819 -5.91 -18.53 18.67
N ALA A 820 -5.59 -17.35 18.16
CA ALA A 820 -6.57 -16.46 17.56
C ALA A 820 -7.21 -17.10 16.30
N PRO A 821 -8.53 -16.95 16.08
CA PRO A 821 -9.22 -17.57 14.93
C PRO A 821 -8.69 -17.13 13.56
N ASN A 822 -8.04 -15.96 13.47
CA ASN A 822 -7.39 -15.44 12.27
C ASN A 822 -5.96 -16.00 12.04
N ASN A 823 -5.48 -16.89 12.92
CA ASN A 823 -4.13 -17.46 12.94
C ASN A 823 -2.98 -16.45 13.03
N ALA A 824 -3.24 -15.19 13.42
CA ALA A 824 -2.20 -14.17 13.52
C ALA A 824 -1.45 -14.24 14.86
N TYR A 825 -2.18 -14.41 15.96
CA TYR A 825 -1.65 -14.35 17.32
C TYR A 825 -1.95 -15.62 18.11
N CYS A 826 -1.10 -15.94 19.08
CA CYS A 826 -1.36 -16.97 20.07
C CYS A 826 -0.99 -16.47 21.47
N ALA A 827 -1.70 -16.96 22.48
CA ALA A 827 -1.53 -16.51 23.85
C ALA A 827 -1.47 -17.70 24.82
N GLY A 828 -0.65 -17.56 25.85
CA GLY A 828 -0.43 -18.56 26.89
C GLY A 828 -0.41 -17.94 28.27
N GLY A 829 -1.16 -18.54 29.20
CA GLY A 829 -1.22 -18.13 30.61
C GLY A 829 -0.42 -19.08 31.48
N THR A 830 0.13 -18.59 32.59
CA THR A 830 0.88 -19.40 33.56
C THR A 830 0.10 -19.62 34.85
N ASP A 831 0.62 -20.50 35.71
CA ASP A 831 0.08 -20.74 37.05
C ASP A 831 0.27 -19.50 37.97
N ASP A 832 1.23 -18.63 37.66
CA ASP A 832 1.55 -17.43 38.44
C ASP A 832 0.71 -16.20 38.02
N GLY A 833 -0.17 -16.33 37.03
CA GLY A 833 -1.03 -15.24 36.55
C GLY A 833 -0.42 -14.36 35.44
N ARG A 834 0.74 -14.74 34.90
CA ARG A 834 1.39 -14.08 33.77
C ARG A 834 0.79 -14.55 32.44
N VAL A 835 0.62 -13.62 31.50
CA VAL A 835 0.17 -13.89 30.13
C VAL A 835 1.26 -13.51 29.15
N PHE A 836 1.50 -14.41 28.21
CA PHE A 836 2.42 -14.24 27.09
C PHE A 836 1.63 -14.21 25.79
N VAL A 837 1.98 -13.30 24.89
CA VAL A 837 1.37 -13.17 23.55
C VAL A 837 2.48 -13.28 22.52
N TRP A 838 2.29 -14.18 21.54
CA TRP A 838 3.22 -14.44 20.46
C TRP A 838 2.57 -14.21 19.10
N GLU A 839 3.39 -13.87 18.11
CA GLU A 839 3.02 -13.94 16.71
C GLU A 839 3.10 -15.39 16.22
N THR A 840 2.06 -15.86 15.54
CA THR A 840 1.95 -17.27 15.11
C THR A 840 2.86 -17.61 13.93
N THR A 841 3.11 -16.65 13.04
CA THR A 841 3.93 -16.86 11.82
C THR A 841 5.42 -16.87 12.13
N SER A 842 5.91 -15.88 12.88
CA SER A 842 7.33 -15.70 13.20
C SER A 842 7.75 -16.46 14.46
N GLY A 843 6.81 -16.72 15.38
CA GLY A 843 7.09 -17.25 16.71
C GLY A 843 7.71 -16.22 17.67
N ILE A 844 7.70 -14.93 17.34
CA ILE A 844 8.27 -13.88 18.20
C ILE A 844 7.33 -13.64 19.39
N LEU A 845 7.89 -13.50 20.60
CA LEU A 845 7.16 -13.03 21.78
C LEU A 845 6.93 -11.52 21.66
N LEU A 846 5.68 -11.12 21.54
CA LEU A 846 5.26 -9.73 21.37
C LEU A 846 5.08 -9.04 22.72
N ALA A 847 4.37 -9.69 23.65
CA ALA A 847 4.09 -9.11 24.96
C ALA A 847 4.18 -10.16 26.08
N SER A 848 4.67 -9.72 27.25
CA SER A 848 4.73 -10.51 28.49
C SER A 848 4.35 -9.61 29.65
N PHE A 849 3.24 -9.90 30.32
CA PHE A 849 2.74 -9.06 31.42
C PHE A 849 1.99 -9.86 32.47
N ASP A 850 1.97 -9.34 33.68
CA ASP A 850 1.27 -9.93 34.83
C ASP A 850 -0.20 -9.52 34.75
N ALA A 851 -1.07 -10.43 34.29
CA ALA A 851 -2.48 -10.16 34.05
C ALA A 851 -3.35 -10.41 35.28
N HIS A 852 -2.96 -11.36 36.14
CA HIS A 852 -3.73 -11.81 37.29
C HIS A 852 -2.80 -12.15 38.48
N TYR A 853 -3.36 -12.24 39.69
CA TYR A 853 -2.59 -12.59 40.90
C TYR A 853 -2.53 -14.10 41.18
N ARG A 854 -3.35 -14.88 40.47
CA ARG A 854 -3.44 -16.35 40.57
C ARG A 854 -3.48 -16.97 39.18
N ARG A 855 -3.44 -18.31 39.12
CA ARG A 855 -3.45 -19.08 37.87
C ARG A 855 -4.51 -18.59 36.88
N VAL A 856 -4.09 -18.43 35.63
CA VAL A 856 -5.02 -18.17 34.52
C VAL A 856 -5.75 -19.46 34.19
N THR A 857 -7.08 -19.45 34.23
CA THR A 857 -7.90 -20.66 34.01
C THR A 857 -8.24 -20.89 32.54
N LYS A 858 -8.46 -19.82 31.77
CA LYS A 858 -8.70 -19.87 30.32
C LYS A 858 -8.34 -18.52 29.67
N LEU A 859 -7.93 -18.60 28.41
CA LEU A 859 -7.71 -17.45 27.53
C LEU A 859 -8.59 -17.61 26.29
N CYS A 860 -9.18 -16.52 25.81
CA CYS A 860 -10.03 -16.54 24.63
C CYS A 860 -9.86 -15.25 23.82
N PHE A 861 -9.66 -15.38 22.51
CA PHE A 861 -9.69 -14.25 21.57
C PHE A 861 -11.10 -14.06 21.00
N ASP A 862 -11.45 -12.81 20.68
CA ASP A 862 -12.59 -12.49 19.82
C ASP A 862 -12.39 -13.06 18.39
N GLU A 863 -13.46 -13.22 17.60
CA GLU A 863 -13.43 -13.80 16.25
C GLU A 863 -12.43 -13.11 15.31
N LYS A 864 -12.25 -11.79 15.46
CA LYS A 864 -11.29 -10.99 14.68
C LYS A 864 -9.94 -10.79 15.35
N ALA A 865 -9.74 -11.31 16.55
CA ALA A 865 -8.56 -11.13 17.39
C ALA A 865 -8.27 -9.66 17.80
N ASN A 866 -9.32 -8.84 17.91
CA ASN A 866 -9.17 -7.45 18.40
C ASN A 866 -8.96 -7.39 19.92
N VAL A 867 -9.55 -8.35 20.63
CA VAL A 867 -9.56 -8.41 22.10
C VAL A 867 -9.12 -9.80 22.57
N LEU A 868 -8.35 -9.83 23.64
CA LEU A 868 -7.98 -11.01 24.40
C LEU A 868 -8.65 -10.95 25.77
N VAL A 869 -9.41 -11.99 26.14
CA VAL A 869 -10.04 -12.13 27.45
C VAL A 869 -9.24 -13.13 28.27
N SER A 870 -8.85 -12.73 29.48
CA SER A 870 -8.21 -13.60 30.47
C SER A 870 -9.09 -13.74 31.71
N ILE A 871 -9.24 -14.99 32.17
CA ILE A 871 -9.94 -15.32 33.42
C ILE A 871 -9.00 -16.05 34.38
N SER A 872 -9.21 -15.85 35.67
CA SER A 872 -8.34 -16.42 36.71
C SER A 872 -9.08 -16.98 37.91
N ASP A 873 -8.34 -17.75 38.69
CA ASP A 873 -8.70 -18.23 40.02
C ASP A 873 -8.79 -17.10 41.07
N ASP A 874 -8.40 -15.86 40.74
CA ASP A 874 -8.58 -14.68 41.59
C ASP A 874 -10.01 -14.08 41.51
N ALA A 875 -10.92 -14.76 40.81
CA ALA A 875 -12.31 -14.35 40.58
C ALA A 875 -12.48 -13.08 39.74
N SER A 876 -11.42 -12.64 39.05
CA SER A 876 -11.46 -11.52 38.11
C SER A 876 -11.41 -11.99 36.66
N LEU A 877 -12.02 -11.18 35.79
CA LEU A 877 -11.91 -11.26 34.34
C LEU A 877 -11.31 -9.96 33.82
N ASN A 878 -10.24 -10.07 33.04
CA ASN A 878 -9.57 -8.93 32.41
C ASN A 878 -9.73 -9.00 30.89
N VAL A 879 -10.06 -7.85 30.30
CA VAL A 879 -10.25 -7.70 28.85
C VAL A 879 -9.13 -6.82 28.31
N TRP A 880 -8.34 -7.34 27.38
CA TRP A 880 -7.16 -6.69 26.84
C TRP A 880 -7.37 -6.33 25.37
N LEU A 881 -7.10 -5.08 25.01
CA LEU A 881 -7.03 -4.67 23.61
C LEU A 881 -5.72 -5.15 23.01
N VAL A 882 -5.79 -5.99 21.98
CA VAL A 882 -4.59 -6.55 21.34
C VAL A 882 -3.75 -5.43 20.73
N SER A 883 -4.36 -4.40 20.14
CA SER A 883 -3.63 -3.23 19.62
C SER A 883 -2.76 -2.56 20.68
N ARG A 884 -3.27 -2.38 21.90
CA ARG A 884 -2.52 -1.74 23.01
C ARG A 884 -1.41 -2.65 23.56
N LEU A 885 -1.61 -3.96 23.51
CA LEU A 885 -0.56 -4.92 23.90
C LEU A 885 0.59 -4.98 22.89
N LEU A 886 0.34 -4.58 21.64
CA LEU A 886 1.33 -4.60 20.56
C LEU A 886 1.99 -3.24 20.32
N ASP A 887 1.47 -2.17 20.92
CA ASP A 887 1.97 -0.82 20.76
C ASP A 887 3.41 -0.70 21.30
N GLU A 888 4.33 -0.29 20.43
CA GLU A 888 5.76 -0.21 20.73
C GLU A 888 6.08 0.94 21.68
N ASP A 889 5.34 2.05 21.59
CA ASP A 889 5.54 3.26 22.41
C ASP A 889 5.19 3.01 23.89
N LEU A 890 4.38 1.98 24.16
CA LEU A 890 3.97 1.57 25.51
C LEU A 890 4.82 0.41 26.07
N GLN A 891 5.81 -0.10 25.33
CA GLN A 891 6.69 -1.19 25.79
C GLN A 891 7.61 -0.73 26.94
N GLY A 892 7.16 -0.97 28.17
CA GLY A 892 7.87 -0.58 29.40
C GLY A 892 6.93 -0.11 30.50
N GLN A 893 5.72 0.33 30.13
CA GLN A 893 4.64 0.58 31.07
C GLN A 893 3.83 -0.71 31.31
N LEU A 894 3.26 -0.86 32.51
CA LEU A 894 2.38 -1.99 32.79
C LEU A 894 1.12 -1.86 31.92
N PRO A 895 0.78 -2.86 31.09
CA PRO A 895 -0.39 -2.78 30.23
C PRO A 895 -1.65 -2.65 31.09
N VAL A 896 -2.50 -1.69 30.72
CA VAL A 896 -3.76 -1.44 31.42
C VAL A 896 -4.88 -2.16 30.65
N PRO A 897 -5.67 -3.04 31.31
CA PRO A 897 -6.78 -3.71 30.66
C PRO A 897 -7.85 -2.69 30.25
N TYR A 898 -8.58 -2.98 29.17
CA TYR A 898 -9.73 -2.19 28.72
C TYR A 898 -10.83 -2.14 29.78
N CYS A 899 -11.10 -3.27 30.42
CA CYS A 899 -11.94 -3.36 31.61
C CYS A 899 -11.58 -4.61 32.44
N THR A 900 -11.86 -4.51 33.74
CA THR A 900 -11.67 -5.58 34.72
C THR A 900 -13.00 -5.80 35.42
N PHE A 901 -13.55 -7.02 35.34
CA PHE A 901 -14.78 -7.41 36.01
C PHE A 901 -14.45 -8.28 37.23
N THR A 902 -14.92 -7.86 38.41
CA THR A 902 -14.59 -8.49 39.70
C THR A 902 -15.82 -8.92 40.49
N ASP A 903 -17.02 -8.94 39.91
CA ASP A 903 -18.22 -9.28 40.69
C ASP A 903 -18.32 -10.77 41.08
N HIS A 904 -17.48 -11.66 40.57
CA HIS A 904 -17.48 -13.06 41.01
C HIS A 904 -16.80 -13.21 42.38
N THR A 905 -17.35 -14.06 43.25
CA THR A 905 -16.79 -14.26 44.60
C THR A 905 -15.84 -15.45 44.68
N LEU A 906 -15.92 -16.38 43.74
CA LEU A 906 -15.11 -17.59 43.66
C LEU A 906 -14.48 -17.73 42.25
N PRO A 907 -13.46 -18.60 42.09
CA PRO A 907 -12.75 -18.80 40.82
C PRO A 907 -13.65 -18.97 39.60
N ILE A 908 -13.36 -18.21 38.53
CA ILE A 908 -14.01 -18.35 37.23
C ILE A 908 -13.39 -19.54 36.50
N LYS A 909 -14.21 -20.52 36.13
CA LYS A 909 -13.74 -21.78 35.52
C LYS A 909 -13.74 -21.75 34.01
N ASP A 910 -14.72 -21.10 33.41
CA ASP A 910 -14.87 -21.09 31.96
C ASP A 910 -15.52 -19.80 31.47
N VAL A 911 -15.16 -19.39 30.25
CA VAL A 911 -15.59 -18.16 29.59
C VAL A 911 -15.93 -18.44 28.13
N TYR A 912 -16.99 -17.79 27.65
CA TYR A 912 -17.42 -17.80 26.26
C TYR A 912 -17.65 -16.37 25.77
N ILE A 913 -17.08 -16.03 24.62
CA ILE A 913 -17.31 -14.75 23.95
C ILE A 913 -18.42 -14.97 22.90
N GLY A 914 -19.46 -14.16 23.02
CA GLY A 914 -20.69 -14.22 22.24
C GLY A 914 -20.60 -13.57 20.87
N LEU A 915 -21.73 -13.54 20.16
CA LEU A 915 -21.82 -13.13 18.77
C LEU A 915 -21.82 -11.59 18.66
N GLY A 916 -20.77 -11.06 18.06
CA GLY A 916 -20.56 -9.63 17.86
C GLY A 916 -19.07 -9.35 17.77
N THR A 917 -18.66 -8.37 16.99
CA THR A 917 -17.28 -7.88 17.04
C THR A 917 -17.14 -6.89 18.18
N PHE A 918 -15.97 -6.80 18.80
CA PHE A 918 -15.70 -5.69 19.72
C PHE A 918 -16.11 -4.33 19.11
N PRO A 919 -16.86 -3.47 19.84
CA PRO A 919 -17.21 -3.56 21.27
C PRO A 919 -18.56 -4.23 21.59
N ASP A 920 -19.35 -4.67 20.61
CA ASP A 920 -20.72 -5.16 20.84
C ASP A 920 -20.80 -6.60 21.34
N ALA A 921 -19.68 -7.33 21.34
CA ALA A 921 -19.60 -8.70 21.85
C ALA A 921 -20.00 -8.80 23.33
N ARG A 922 -20.66 -9.89 23.67
CA ARG A 922 -21.02 -10.25 25.06
C ARG A 922 -20.05 -11.29 25.60
N ILE A 923 -19.86 -11.29 26.91
CA ILE A 923 -19.04 -12.32 27.57
C ILE A 923 -19.90 -13.08 28.57
N PHE A 924 -19.83 -14.40 28.53
CA PHE A 924 -20.47 -15.30 29.47
C PHE A 924 -19.40 -15.96 30.32
N THR A 925 -19.54 -15.87 31.64
CA THR A 925 -18.58 -16.39 32.62
C THR A 925 -19.26 -17.37 33.54
N SER A 926 -18.63 -18.51 33.81
CA SER A 926 -19.11 -19.50 34.76
C SER A 926 -18.14 -19.65 35.93
N SER A 927 -18.67 -19.65 37.15
CA SER A 927 -17.87 -19.66 38.37
C SER A 927 -18.34 -20.72 39.37
N LEU A 928 -17.43 -21.07 40.28
CA LEU A 928 -17.72 -21.89 41.44
C LEU A 928 -18.69 -21.21 42.43
N ASP A 929 -18.95 -19.90 42.29
CA ASP A 929 -19.95 -19.17 43.08
C ASP A 929 -21.41 -19.49 42.70
N ARG A 930 -21.59 -20.49 41.82
CA ARG A 930 -22.88 -20.99 41.35
C ARG A 930 -23.60 -20.00 40.45
N THR A 931 -22.91 -19.02 39.90
CA THR A 931 -23.50 -18.04 38.98
C THR A 931 -22.87 -18.10 37.60
N VAL A 932 -23.71 -17.86 36.59
CA VAL A 932 -23.27 -17.42 35.27
C VAL A 932 -23.55 -15.95 35.13
N LYS A 933 -22.51 -15.17 34.85
CA LYS A 933 -22.63 -13.73 34.61
C LYS A 933 -22.46 -13.41 33.14
N VAL A 934 -23.32 -12.52 32.64
CA VAL A 934 -23.35 -12.03 31.26
C VAL A 934 -22.94 -10.56 31.24
N TRP A 935 -21.87 -10.26 30.53
CA TRP A 935 -21.23 -8.95 30.49
C TRP A 935 -21.39 -8.32 29.10
N SER A 936 -21.57 -7.00 29.06
CA SER A 936 -21.53 -6.22 27.81
C SER A 936 -20.18 -5.53 27.72
N LEU A 937 -19.42 -5.77 26.65
CA LEU A 937 -18.17 -5.03 26.43
C LEU A 937 -18.43 -3.55 26.12
N SER A 938 -19.47 -3.25 25.32
CA SER A 938 -19.85 -1.89 24.96
C SER A 938 -20.24 -1.01 26.17
N LYS A 939 -20.97 -1.56 27.14
CA LYS A 939 -21.37 -0.85 28.36
C LYS A 939 -20.39 -0.99 29.53
N ARG A 940 -19.39 -1.86 29.41
CA ARG A 940 -18.47 -2.25 30.48
C ARG A 940 -19.19 -2.59 31.79
N ALA A 941 -20.33 -3.27 31.69
CA ALA A 941 -21.21 -3.53 32.82
C ALA A 941 -21.81 -4.95 32.76
N LEU A 942 -22.15 -5.45 33.95
CA LEU A 942 -22.92 -6.66 34.14
C LEU A 942 -24.34 -6.47 33.59
N ILE A 943 -24.75 -7.30 32.63
CA ILE A 943 -26.12 -7.29 32.07
C ILE A 943 -27.05 -8.14 32.93
N SER A 944 -26.62 -9.37 33.23
CA SER A 944 -27.47 -10.36 33.90
C SER A 944 -26.63 -11.34 34.72
N THR A 945 -27.19 -11.76 35.85
CA THR A 945 -26.65 -12.85 36.69
C THR A 945 -27.68 -13.97 36.75
N ILE A 946 -27.27 -15.17 36.36
CA ILE A 946 -28.09 -16.37 36.38
C ILE A 946 -27.55 -17.26 37.51
N GLN A 947 -28.38 -17.55 38.50
CA GLN A 947 -27.98 -18.34 39.67
C GLN A 947 -28.40 -19.81 39.53
N PHE A 948 -27.51 -20.70 39.93
CA PHE A 948 -27.69 -22.15 39.94
C PHE A 948 -27.57 -22.70 41.36
N PRO A 949 -28.16 -23.88 41.65
CA PRO A 949 -28.07 -24.50 42.97
C PRO A 949 -26.69 -25.08 43.28
N VAL A 950 -25.86 -25.33 42.25
CA VAL A 950 -24.58 -26.05 42.35
C VAL A 950 -23.43 -25.25 41.72
N ALA A 951 -22.20 -25.51 42.15
CA ALA A 951 -20.99 -24.89 41.61
C ALA A 951 -20.73 -25.36 40.16
N LEU A 952 -20.34 -24.44 39.29
CA LEU A 952 -20.28 -24.66 37.85
C LEU A 952 -18.85 -24.96 37.39
N SER A 953 -18.70 -25.82 36.37
CA SER A 953 -17.40 -26.22 35.84
C SER A 953 -17.14 -25.70 34.42
N THR A 954 -18.05 -25.91 33.47
CA THR A 954 -17.87 -25.50 32.06
C THR A 954 -19.14 -24.89 31.50
N ILE A 955 -19.00 -24.07 30.48
CA ILE A 955 -20.12 -23.39 29.81
C ILE A 955 -20.03 -23.58 28.29
N ALA A 956 -21.17 -23.88 27.67
CA ALA A 956 -21.32 -23.90 26.23
C ALA A 956 -22.53 -23.07 25.85
N VAL A 957 -22.36 -22.11 24.94
CA VAL A 957 -23.44 -21.23 24.47
C VAL A 957 -23.68 -21.50 22.99
N ASP A 958 -24.94 -21.50 22.57
CA ASP A 958 -25.32 -21.60 21.16
C ASP A 958 -24.72 -20.42 20.38
N SER A 959 -24.23 -20.66 19.17
CA SER A 959 -23.67 -19.62 18.29
C SER A 959 -24.62 -18.43 18.10
N LEU A 960 -25.94 -18.66 18.09
CA LEU A 960 -26.95 -17.60 17.99
C LEU A 960 -27.37 -17.01 19.35
N GLU A 961 -26.66 -17.32 20.44
CA GLU A 961 -26.94 -16.91 21.83
C GLU A 961 -28.36 -17.21 22.32
N ARG A 962 -29.03 -18.20 21.74
CA ARG A 962 -30.43 -18.51 22.11
C ARG A 962 -30.54 -19.30 23.39
N ARG A 963 -29.55 -20.16 23.64
CA ARG A 963 -29.51 -21.13 24.73
C ARG A 963 -28.09 -21.25 25.26
N LEU A 964 -27.95 -21.47 26.55
CA LEU A 964 -26.69 -21.83 27.18
C LEU A 964 -26.86 -23.14 27.95
N TYR A 965 -25.79 -23.92 27.99
CA TYR A 965 -25.65 -25.14 28.78
C TYR A 965 -24.48 -24.96 29.73
N VAL A 966 -24.69 -25.31 30.99
CA VAL A 966 -23.68 -25.22 32.03
C VAL A 966 -23.56 -26.55 32.73
N SER A 967 -22.34 -27.02 32.94
CA SER A 967 -22.12 -28.28 33.64
C SER A 967 -21.79 -28.04 35.12
N SER A 968 -22.21 -28.99 35.94
CA SER A 968 -21.74 -29.16 37.30
C SER A 968 -21.45 -30.64 37.54
N ARG A 969 -20.18 -31.00 37.73
CA ARG A 969 -19.70 -32.39 37.94
C ARG A 969 -20.27 -33.40 36.92
N ASN A 970 -21.46 -33.96 37.13
CA ASN A 970 -22.14 -34.95 36.27
C ASN A 970 -23.52 -34.48 35.72
N GLU A 971 -23.95 -33.26 36.04
CA GLU A 971 -25.23 -32.66 35.64
C GLU A 971 -24.99 -31.50 34.67
N ILE A 972 -25.90 -31.33 33.71
CA ILE A 972 -25.90 -30.25 32.74
C ILE A 972 -27.23 -29.49 32.84
N TYR A 973 -27.14 -28.20 33.09
CA TYR A 973 -28.27 -27.29 33.22
C TYR A 973 -28.46 -26.51 31.93
N ARG A 974 -29.68 -26.46 31.40
CA ARG A 974 -30.06 -25.64 30.25
C ARG A 974 -30.72 -24.34 30.70
N VAL A 975 -30.35 -23.23 30.07
CA VAL A 975 -31.03 -21.94 30.21
C VAL A 975 -31.29 -21.34 28.83
N ASP A 976 -32.54 -20.94 28.58
CA ASP A 976 -32.92 -20.24 27.36
C ASP A 976 -32.87 -18.72 27.59
N LEU A 977 -32.12 -18.01 26.75
CA LEU A 977 -31.86 -16.57 26.92
C LEU A 977 -32.96 -15.66 26.35
N HIS A 978 -33.90 -16.20 25.56
CA HIS A 978 -35.00 -15.45 24.94
C HIS A 978 -36.36 -15.61 25.63
N ALA A 979 -36.45 -16.37 26.73
CA ALA A 979 -37.71 -16.50 27.46
C ALA A 979 -38.06 -15.16 28.12
N LYS A 980 -39.18 -14.56 27.70
CA LYS A 980 -39.60 -13.20 28.11
C LYS A 980 -40.01 -13.06 29.57
N GLU A 981 -40.20 -14.15 30.30
CA GLU A 981 -40.60 -14.13 31.71
C GLU A 981 -40.22 -15.45 32.38
N GLN A 982 -39.33 -15.38 33.36
CA GLN A 982 -39.43 -16.25 34.53
C GLN A 982 -39.12 -15.42 35.77
N SER A 983 -40.15 -15.22 36.58
CA SER A 983 -40.07 -14.65 37.91
C SER A 983 -39.08 -15.46 38.76
N LEU A 984 -37.90 -14.90 39.01
CA LEU A 984 -36.94 -15.40 40.03
C LEU A 984 -37.41 -15.12 41.48
N ARG A 985 -38.73 -15.04 41.69
CA ARG A 985 -39.38 -15.00 43.01
C ARG A 985 -40.75 -15.67 42.94
N SER A 986 -40.79 -16.99 43.01
CA SER A 986 -41.81 -17.72 43.77
C SER A 986 -41.41 -19.19 43.88
N GLY A 987 -41.49 -19.75 45.09
CA GLY A 987 -41.34 -21.18 45.32
C GLY A 987 -42.44 -21.98 44.64
N GLY A 988 -42.09 -23.21 44.25
CA GLY A 988 -42.95 -24.19 43.59
C GLY A 988 -42.08 -25.31 43.03
N ASP A 989 -42.15 -26.47 43.68
CA ASP A 989 -41.19 -27.58 43.66
C ASP A 989 -41.36 -28.57 42.48
N ASP A 990 -41.76 -28.10 41.28
CA ASP A 990 -42.17 -29.05 40.20
C ASP A 990 -41.72 -28.73 38.75
N ASP A 991 -41.08 -27.59 38.45
CA ASP A 991 -40.70 -27.21 37.07
C ASP A 991 -39.19 -27.38 36.75
N THR A 992 -38.39 -27.87 37.71
CA THR A 992 -36.92 -27.97 37.56
C THR A 992 -36.46 -29.22 36.78
N HIS A 993 -37.32 -30.21 36.62
CA HIS A 993 -36.95 -31.50 36.00
C HIS A 993 -36.81 -31.47 34.47
N GLU A 994 -37.40 -30.52 33.75
CA GLU A 994 -37.29 -30.45 32.27
C GLU A 994 -35.99 -29.81 31.76
N ARG A 995 -35.16 -29.24 32.63
CA ARG A 995 -33.96 -28.46 32.26
C ARG A 995 -32.64 -29.10 32.67
N LEU A 996 -32.69 -30.29 33.27
CA LEU A 996 -31.53 -31.01 33.77
C LEU A 996 -31.23 -32.22 32.89
N LEU A 997 -30.09 -32.20 32.21
CA LEU A 997 -29.52 -33.34 31.51
C LEU A 997 -28.51 -34.01 32.44
N LYS A 998 -28.79 -35.25 32.87
CA LYS A 998 -27.85 -36.02 33.69
C LYS A 998 -27.02 -36.93 32.80
N VAL A 999 -25.70 -36.85 32.90
CA VAL A 999 -24.83 -37.80 32.20
C VAL A 999 -25.09 -39.19 32.77
N PRO A 1000 -25.33 -40.23 31.93
CA PRO A 1000 -25.66 -41.58 32.39
C PRO A 1000 -24.63 -42.20 33.34
N ARG A 1001 -23.42 -41.66 33.33
CA ARG A 1001 -22.25 -42.14 34.07
C ARG A 1001 -21.83 -41.10 35.10
N ASP A 1002 -21.43 -41.55 36.28
CA ASP A 1002 -20.98 -40.67 37.36
C ASP A 1002 -19.53 -40.19 37.16
N THR A 1003 -19.35 -39.36 36.13
CA THR A 1003 -18.04 -38.88 35.68
C THR A 1003 -18.02 -37.36 35.62
N HIS A 1004 -16.86 -36.75 35.90
CA HIS A 1004 -16.70 -35.30 35.82
C HIS A 1004 -16.65 -34.82 34.37
N ILE A 1005 -17.41 -33.77 34.06
CA ILE A 1005 -17.40 -33.08 32.75
C ILE A 1005 -16.25 -32.06 32.72
N ASN A 1006 -15.32 -32.25 31.79
CA ASN A 1006 -14.12 -31.43 31.67
C ASN A 1006 -14.22 -30.37 30.59
N ALA A 1007 -14.96 -30.62 29.52
CA ALA A 1007 -15.15 -29.69 28.41
C ALA A 1007 -16.54 -29.87 27.79
N MET A 1008 -17.14 -28.77 27.33
CA MET A 1008 -18.38 -28.79 26.57
C MET A 1008 -18.27 -27.85 25.39
N THR A 1009 -18.78 -28.26 24.23
CA THR A 1009 -18.85 -27.41 23.05
C THR A 1009 -20.04 -27.78 22.18
N PHE A 1010 -20.51 -26.83 21.39
CA PHE A 1010 -21.51 -27.11 20.37
C PHE A 1010 -20.83 -27.63 19.09
N SER A 1011 -21.55 -28.46 18.36
CA SER A 1011 -21.27 -28.72 16.94
C SER A 1011 -21.27 -27.39 16.17
N VAL A 1012 -20.48 -27.28 15.09
CA VAL A 1012 -20.53 -26.13 14.16
C VAL A 1012 -21.96 -25.83 13.68
N SER A 1013 -22.80 -26.87 13.55
CA SER A 1013 -24.22 -26.75 13.16
C SER A 1013 -25.16 -26.32 14.30
N SER A 1014 -24.67 -26.18 15.53
CA SER A 1014 -25.44 -25.93 16.76
C SER A 1014 -26.53 -26.96 17.10
N ASN A 1015 -26.62 -28.10 16.38
CA ASN A 1015 -27.65 -29.10 16.61
C ASN A 1015 -27.27 -30.16 17.66
N THR A 1016 -25.98 -30.37 17.89
CA THR A 1016 -25.47 -31.39 18.82
C THR A 1016 -24.56 -30.75 19.85
N LEU A 1017 -24.77 -31.07 21.12
CA LEU A 1017 -23.90 -30.72 22.24
C LEU A 1017 -22.90 -31.84 22.46
N LEU A 1018 -21.61 -31.50 22.49
CA LEU A 1018 -20.51 -32.43 22.70
C LEU A 1018 -19.98 -32.24 24.13
N VAL A 1019 -19.95 -33.33 24.90
CA VAL A 1019 -19.59 -33.33 26.32
C VAL A 1019 -18.39 -34.25 26.52
N GLY A 1020 -17.23 -33.67 26.83
CA GLY A 1020 -16.00 -34.40 27.13
C GLY A 1020 -15.92 -34.80 28.60
N CYS A 1021 -15.94 -36.11 28.86
CA CYS A 1021 -15.91 -36.68 30.21
C CYS A 1021 -14.51 -37.14 30.64
N GLN A 1022 -14.27 -37.15 31.95
CA GLN A 1022 -13.02 -37.62 32.55
C GLN A 1022 -12.72 -39.10 32.30
N ASP A 1023 -13.73 -39.92 31.97
CA ASP A 1023 -13.56 -41.34 31.63
C ASP A 1023 -13.02 -41.56 30.20
N GLY A 1024 -12.79 -40.50 29.43
CA GLY A 1024 -12.19 -40.58 28.10
C GLY A 1024 -13.18 -40.79 26.97
N LEU A 1025 -14.47 -40.54 27.24
CA LEU A 1025 -15.53 -40.59 26.24
C LEU A 1025 -16.12 -39.20 26.02
N VAL A 1026 -16.48 -38.90 24.76
CA VAL A 1026 -17.20 -37.69 24.35
C VAL A 1026 -18.65 -38.07 24.08
N ASP A 1027 -19.56 -37.64 24.92
CA ASP A 1027 -20.99 -37.86 24.73
C ASP A 1027 -21.60 -36.79 23.82
N CYS A 1028 -22.35 -37.23 22.82
CA CYS A 1028 -23.08 -36.38 21.89
C CYS A 1028 -24.56 -36.36 22.27
N TYR A 1029 -25.10 -35.19 22.62
CA TYR A 1029 -26.52 -35.00 22.90
C TYR A 1029 -27.17 -34.17 21.80
N ASP A 1030 -28.36 -34.56 21.36
CA ASP A 1030 -29.16 -33.70 20.48
C ASP A 1030 -29.74 -32.54 21.29
N VAL A 1031 -29.52 -31.32 20.80
CA VAL A 1031 -29.92 -30.07 21.46
C VAL A 1031 -31.45 -29.91 21.43
N ARG A 1032 -32.14 -30.50 20.44
CA ARG A 1032 -33.59 -30.40 20.31
C ARG A 1032 -34.33 -31.47 21.10
N SER A 1033 -33.95 -32.74 20.96
CA SER A 1033 -34.63 -33.86 21.62
C SER A 1033 -34.10 -34.18 23.01
N HIS A 1034 -32.95 -33.62 23.41
CA HIS A 1034 -32.27 -33.92 24.68
C HIS A 1034 -31.84 -35.38 24.84
N GLN A 1035 -31.90 -36.16 23.76
CA GLN A 1035 -31.48 -37.56 23.79
C GLN A 1035 -29.96 -37.66 23.64
N HIS A 1036 -29.38 -38.60 24.39
CA HIS A 1036 -28.04 -39.08 24.15
C HIS A 1036 -28.04 -39.82 22.80
N LEU A 1037 -27.22 -39.36 21.86
CA LEU A 1037 -27.12 -39.96 20.52
C LEU A 1037 -26.08 -41.08 20.51
N LYS A 1038 -24.88 -40.79 21.02
CA LYS A 1038 -23.73 -41.70 21.01
C LYS A 1038 -22.61 -41.21 21.93
N SER A 1039 -21.73 -42.14 22.29
CA SER A 1039 -20.47 -41.88 22.98
C SER A 1039 -19.30 -42.19 22.06
N LEU A 1040 -18.38 -41.23 21.89
CA LEU A 1040 -17.20 -41.36 21.04
C LEU A 1040 -15.94 -41.56 21.90
N GLY A 1041 -15.12 -42.54 21.55
CA GLY A 1041 -13.81 -42.78 22.17
C GLY A 1041 -13.63 -44.16 22.78
N ASN A 1042 -12.46 -44.38 23.37
CA ASN A 1042 -12.00 -45.71 23.78
C ASN A 1042 -11.90 -45.88 25.31
N GLY A 1043 -12.32 -44.88 26.09
CA GLY A 1043 -12.42 -44.99 27.56
C GLY A 1043 -11.09 -45.15 28.33
N LYS A 1044 -9.95 -44.81 27.70
CA LYS A 1044 -8.61 -45.05 28.29
C LYS A 1044 -8.01 -43.85 29.02
N ASN A 1045 -8.22 -42.64 28.47
CA ASN A 1045 -7.55 -41.41 28.87
C ASN A 1045 -8.59 -40.29 28.95
N GLY A 1046 -8.65 -39.54 30.05
CA GLY A 1046 -9.68 -38.53 30.27
C GLY A 1046 -9.66 -37.40 29.23
N VAL A 1047 -10.83 -36.96 28.78
CA VAL A 1047 -10.95 -35.89 27.80
C VAL A 1047 -10.63 -34.55 28.46
N VAL A 1048 -9.78 -33.77 27.82
CA VAL A 1048 -9.23 -32.52 28.33
C VAL A 1048 -9.88 -31.31 27.65
N ASP A 1049 -10.16 -31.46 26.35
CA ASP A 1049 -10.72 -30.41 25.51
C ASP A 1049 -11.43 -31.04 24.31
N VAL A 1050 -12.49 -30.39 23.83
CA VAL A 1050 -13.33 -30.84 22.71
C VAL A 1050 -13.62 -29.67 21.80
N HIS A 1051 -13.31 -29.83 20.52
CA HIS A 1051 -13.58 -28.84 19.48
C HIS A 1051 -14.38 -29.44 18.34
N SER A 1052 -15.30 -28.67 17.79
CA SER A 1052 -16.01 -29.03 16.56
C SER A 1052 -15.49 -28.19 15.39
N LEU A 1053 -15.18 -28.84 14.27
CA LEU A 1053 -14.78 -28.16 13.04
C LEU A 1053 -15.36 -28.83 11.80
N LEU A 1054 -15.35 -28.09 10.70
CA LEU A 1054 -15.56 -28.68 9.38
C LEU A 1054 -14.30 -29.46 8.97
N LYS A 1055 -14.47 -30.58 8.24
CA LYS A 1055 -13.34 -31.39 7.79
C LYS A 1055 -12.28 -30.53 7.09
N PRO A 1056 -11.04 -30.46 7.62
CA PRO A 1056 -9.93 -29.81 6.94
C PRO A 1056 -9.68 -30.49 5.60
N VAL A 1057 -9.39 -29.69 4.56
CA VAL A 1057 -9.03 -30.21 3.23
C VAL A 1057 -7.79 -31.11 3.30
N ASP A 1058 -6.89 -30.83 4.25
CA ASP A 1058 -5.61 -31.51 4.43
C ASP A 1058 -5.68 -32.75 5.37
N LEU A 1059 -6.87 -33.11 5.86
CA LEU A 1059 -7.05 -34.20 6.82
C LEU A 1059 -6.87 -35.57 6.15
N GLY A 1060 -5.75 -36.24 6.46
CA GLY A 1060 -5.40 -37.55 5.91
C GLY A 1060 -4.77 -37.46 4.53
N GLY A 1061 -3.43 -37.56 4.47
CA GLY A 1061 -2.70 -37.66 3.20
C GLY A 1061 -3.17 -38.87 2.38
N VAL A 1062 -3.31 -38.66 1.07
CA VAL A 1062 -3.78 -39.62 0.05
C VAL A 1062 -3.33 -41.04 0.36
N SER A 1063 -4.24 -41.84 0.90
CA SER A 1063 -4.10 -43.28 1.07
C SER A 1063 -5.42 -43.96 0.73
N SER A 1064 -5.87 -43.79 -0.52
CA SER A 1064 -6.94 -44.62 -1.10
C SER A 1064 -6.94 -44.55 -2.64
N ALA A 1065 -6.21 -45.50 -3.26
CA ALA A 1065 -6.56 -46.29 -4.43
C ALA A 1065 -6.92 -45.68 -5.81
N SER A 1066 -7.02 -44.36 -6.02
CA SER A 1066 -7.39 -43.79 -7.35
C SER A 1066 -6.23 -43.26 -8.20
N ALA A 1067 -4.96 -43.45 -7.78
CA ALA A 1067 -3.78 -42.95 -8.50
C ALA A 1067 -2.94 -44.08 -9.16
N ILE A 1068 -3.60 -45.08 -9.77
CA ILE A 1068 -2.91 -46.13 -10.56
C ILE A 1068 -3.39 -46.06 -12.02
N SER A 1069 -2.98 -45.02 -12.75
CA SER A 1069 -2.77 -45.10 -14.21
C SER A 1069 -2.02 -43.86 -14.74
N ALA A 1070 -0.78 -43.65 -14.31
CA ALA A 1070 0.15 -42.76 -15.02
C ALA A 1070 1.59 -43.24 -14.81
N ASN A 1071 1.96 -44.29 -15.53
CA ASN A 1071 3.35 -44.70 -15.72
C ASN A 1071 3.85 -44.05 -17.03
N VAL A 1072 4.52 -42.89 -16.96
CA VAL A 1072 5.66 -42.53 -17.84
C VAL A 1072 6.55 -41.51 -17.11
N THR A 1073 7.62 -42.04 -16.51
CA THR A 1073 8.94 -41.43 -16.22
C THR A 1073 9.03 -40.07 -15.51
N GLY A 1074 9.41 -40.13 -14.22
CA GLY A 1074 10.23 -39.11 -13.56
C GLY A 1074 9.51 -38.35 -12.45
N SER A 1075 9.94 -38.59 -11.20
CA SER A 1075 9.60 -37.84 -9.98
C SER A 1075 8.19 -38.06 -9.39
N THR A 1076 8.08 -39.09 -8.55
CA THR A 1076 6.99 -39.31 -7.58
C THR A 1076 6.98 -38.31 -6.41
N ALA A 1077 7.62 -37.15 -6.55
CA ALA A 1077 7.54 -36.04 -5.58
C ALA A 1077 6.40 -35.04 -5.90
N ALA A 1078 5.84 -35.07 -7.12
CA ALA A 1078 4.92 -34.05 -7.61
C ALA A 1078 3.45 -34.21 -7.14
N ALA A 1079 3.03 -35.40 -6.67
CA ALA A 1079 1.68 -35.57 -6.12
C ALA A 1079 1.58 -35.16 -4.64
N ALA A 1080 2.73 -35.04 -3.95
CA ALA A 1080 2.81 -34.44 -2.61
C ALA A 1080 2.95 -32.92 -2.66
N SER A 1081 3.10 -32.33 -3.85
CA SER A 1081 3.36 -30.90 -4.06
C SER A 1081 2.14 -30.06 -4.44
N ALA A 1082 0.93 -30.62 -4.39
CA ALA A 1082 -0.31 -29.87 -4.62
C ALA A 1082 -0.84 -29.18 -3.34
N LEU A 1083 -0.24 -29.47 -2.18
CA LEU A 1083 -0.47 -28.72 -0.96
C LEU A 1083 0.83 -28.00 -0.58
N PRO A 1084 0.77 -26.70 -0.26
CA PRO A 1084 1.94 -25.93 0.11
C PRO A 1084 2.64 -26.58 1.30
N PRO A 1085 3.98 -26.66 1.31
CA PRO A 1085 4.70 -27.17 2.47
C PRO A 1085 4.34 -26.32 3.68
N ILE A 1086 3.88 -26.96 4.77
CA ILE A 1086 3.71 -26.28 6.06
C ILE A 1086 5.09 -25.76 6.45
N LEU A 1087 5.25 -24.44 6.42
CA LEU A 1087 6.45 -23.78 6.90
C LEU A 1087 6.61 -24.15 8.38
N PRO A 1088 7.79 -24.65 8.81
CA PRO A 1088 8.01 -24.98 10.20
C PRO A 1088 7.79 -23.73 11.03
N PHE A 1089 7.01 -23.84 12.11
CA PHE A 1089 6.89 -22.80 13.11
C PHE A 1089 8.30 -22.43 13.58
N GLY A 1090 8.63 -21.14 13.59
CA GLY A 1090 9.86 -20.67 14.24
C GLY A 1090 9.89 -21.13 15.69
N SER A 1091 11.07 -21.44 16.24
CA SER A 1091 11.19 -21.61 17.69
C SER A 1091 10.72 -20.33 18.35
N LEU A 1092 9.82 -20.43 19.35
CA LEU A 1092 9.35 -19.24 20.06
C LEU A 1092 10.56 -18.49 20.64
N LYS A 1093 10.82 -17.28 20.15
CA LYS A 1093 11.97 -16.46 20.56
C LYS A 1093 11.64 -15.74 21.85
N LYS A 1094 12.57 -15.75 22.81
CA LYS A 1094 12.39 -15.11 24.14
C LYS A 1094 12.29 -13.59 24.08
N THR A 1095 12.95 -12.98 23.13
CA THR A 1095 13.05 -11.52 22.97
C THR A 1095 13.29 -11.22 21.50
N MET A 1096 12.61 -10.20 21.00
CA MET A 1096 12.89 -9.60 19.70
C MET A 1096 14.31 -9.02 19.75
N GLY A 1097 15.24 -9.54 18.94
CA GLY A 1097 16.51 -8.86 18.72
C GLY A 1097 16.25 -7.62 17.86
N GLU A 1098 17.00 -6.55 18.05
CA GLU A 1098 16.84 -5.29 17.31
C GLU A 1098 16.85 -5.50 15.77
N LYS A 1099 17.67 -6.45 15.31
CA LYS A 1099 17.73 -6.90 13.90
C LYS A 1099 16.50 -7.68 13.42
N ASP A 1100 15.79 -8.37 14.32
CA ASP A 1100 14.53 -9.07 14.00
C ASP A 1100 13.35 -8.07 13.99
N ARG A 1101 13.53 -6.80 14.39
CA ARG A 1101 12.47 -5.78 14.41
C ARG A 1101 12.16 -5.19 13.04
N GLU A 1102 13.18 -5.03 12.20
CA GLU A 1102 13.02 -4.44 10.86
C GLU A 1102 12.38 -5.40 9.84
N ASP A 1103 12.61 -6.72 9.99
CA ASP A 1103 12.11 -7.74 9.05
C ASP A 1103 10.63 -8.10 9.24
N TYR A 1104 10.04 -7.77 10.40
CA TYR A 1104 8.67 -8.16 10.76
C TYR A 1104 7.85 -6.93 11.18
N THR A 1105 7.52 -6.08 10.22
CA THR A 1105 6.46 -5.08 10.42
C THR A 1105 5.11 -5.81 10.47
N VAL A 1106 4.53 -5.89 11.67
CA VAL A 1106 3.22 -6.50 11.89
C VAL A 1106 2.16 -5.59 11.25
N HIS A 1107 1.80 -5.87 10.01
CA HIS A 1107 0.60 -5.31 9.41
C HIS A 1107 -0.61 -5.87 10.13
N ALA A 1108 -1.19 -5.09 11.04
CA ALA A 1108 -2.52 -5.35 11.59
C ALA A 1108 -3.50 -5.54 10.41
N ARG A 1109 -3.86 -6.78 10.12
CA ARG A 1109 -4.87 -7.09 9.09
C ARG A 1109 -6.21 -6.58 9.60
N SER A 1110 -6.58 -5.37 9.19
CA SER A 1110 -7.91 -4.81 9.38
C SER A 1110 -8.95 -5.73 8.72
N GLY A 1111 -9.58 -6.58 9.53
CA GLY A 1111 -10.75 -7.34 9.12
C GLY A 1111 -11.94 -6.40 9.00
N LYS A 1112 -12.41 -6.15 7.77
CA LYS A 1112 -13.65 -5.42 7.42
C LYS A 1112 -14.72 -5.55 8.51
N GLN A 1113 -14.90 -4.50 9.32
CA GLN A 1113 -16.16 -3.88 9.74
C GLN A 1113 -15.77 -2.59 10.48
N SER A 1114 -16.48 -1.53 10.12
CA SER A 1114 -16.38 -0.19 10.68
C SER A 1114 -16.57 -0.21 12.19
N VAL A 1115 -15.49 0.02 12.92
CA VAL A 1115 -15.60 0.81 14.14
C VAL A 1115 -15.42 2.24 13.64
N ASP A 1116 -16.44 3.09 13.77
CA ASP A 1116 -16.33 4.50 13.37
C ASP A 1116 -15.11 5.10 14.11
N ASP A 1117 -14.29 5.87 13.40
CA ASP A 1117 -13.11 6.54 13.99
C ASP A 1117 -13.51 7.43 15.20
N THR A 1118 -14.77 7.87 15.27
CA THR A 1118 -15.36 8.59 16.41
C THR A 1118 -15.42 7.77 17.70
N PHE A 1119 -15.47 6.44 17.62
CA PHE A 1119 -15.46 5.57 18.81
C PHE A 1119 -14.10 5.59 19.51
N PHE A 1120 -13.01 5.61 18.74
CA PHE A 1120 -11.67 5.74 19.31
C PHE A 1120 -11.46 7.13 19.90
N ASP A 1121 -11.95 8.19 19.27
CA ASP A 1121 -11.90 9.54 19.86
C ASP A 1121 -12.71 9.64 21.17
N SER A 1122 -13.89 9.02 21.25
CA SER A 1122 -14.71 8.98 22.48
C SER A 1122 -14.12 8.15 23.62
N LEU A 1123 -13.09 7.36 23.33
CA LEU A 1123 -12.39 6.50 24.29
C LEU A 1123 -11.36 7.29 25.13
N TRP A 1124 -11.00 8.49 24.66
CA TRP A 1124 -9.97 9.36 25.25
C TRP A 1124 -10.52 10.68 25.78
N ASP A 1125 -11.81 10.96 25.56
CA ASP A 1125 -12.52 11.99 26.32
C ASP A 1125 -12.76 11.46 27.74
N GLU A 1126 -11.86 11.83 28.66
CA GLU A 1126 -12.21 11.96 30.08
C GLU A 1126 -13.21 13.12 30.24
N GLU A 1127 -14.42 12.97 29.68
CA GLU A 1127 -15.54 13.74 30.22
C GLU A 1127 -15.81 13.19 31.62
N GLU A 1128 -15.65 14.06 32.63
CA GLU A 1128 -16.34 13.95 33.91
C GLU A 1128 -17.84 13.85 33.64
N GLY A 1129 -18.29 12.66 33.27
CA GLY A 1129 -19.67 12.36 32.92
C GLY A 1129 -20.47 12.22 34.19
N ASP A 1130 -21.13 13.32 34.57
CA ASP A 1130 -22.27 13.37 35.46
C ASP A 1130 -23.07 12.07 35.44
N VAL A 1131 -23.20 11.45 36.62
CA VAL A 1131 -24.14 10.37 36.85
C VAL A 1131 -25.52 10.92 36.52
N VAL A 1132 -26.04 10.57 35.34
CA VAL A 1132 -27.44 10.79 34.98
C VAL A 1132 -28.29 9.89 35.88
N VAL A 1133 -28.60 10.41 37.07
CA VAL A 1133 -29.69 9.94 37.90
C VAL A 1133 -30.95 10.19 37.09
N LYS A 1134 -31.59 9.11 36.64
CA LYS A 1134 -32.97 9.15 36.16
C LYS A 1134 -33.83 9.76 37.26
N GLU A 1135 -34.28 11.00 37.04
CA GLU A 1135 -35.30 11.64 37.87
C GLU A 1135 -36.57 10.79 37.86
N VAL A 1136 -36.79 10.06 38.95
CA VAL A 1136 -38.13 9.60 39.33
C VAL A 1136 -38.75 10.72 40.15
N LYS A 1137 -39.77 11.35 39.58
CA LYS A 1137 -40.64 12.30 40.29
C LYS A 1137 -41.12 11.70 41.61
N GLN A 1138 -40.78 12.31 42.72
CA GLN A 1138 -41.63 12.30 43.92
C GLN A 1138 -41.40 13.53 44.80
N ASN A 1139 -42.51 14.02 45.30
CA ASN A 1139 -42.72 15.27 46.03
C ASN A 1139 -42.21 15.25 47.48
N VAL A 1140 -41.90 16.46 47.98
CA VAL A 1140 -42.04 16.95 49.38
C VAL A 1140 -40.90 16.67 50.39
N THR A 1141 -40.24 17.79 50.76
CA THR A 1141 -39.59 18.22 52.02
C THR A 1141 -38.87 17.21 52.92
N ASP A 1142 -37.56 17.41 53.17
CA ASP A 1142 -37.01 17.29 54.54
C ASP A 1142 -35.63 17.92 54.72
N LYS A 1143 -35.48 18.73 55.78
CA LYS A 1143 -34.27 19.47 56.21
C LYS A 1143 -33.14 18.59 56.78
N LYS A 1144 -33.11 17.29 56.47
CA LYS A 1144 -32.15 16.30 57.03
C LYS A 1144 -30.98 15.97 56.11
N SER A 1145 -30.97 16.45 54.86
CA SER A 1145 -29.93 16.15 53.88
C SER A 1145 -28.62 16.89 54.13
N ASP A 1146 -28.68 18.12 54.66
CA ASP A 1146 -27.49 18.98 54.73
C ASP A 1146 -26.48 18.51 55.79
N GLU A 1147 -26.94 17.99 56.94
CA GLU A 1147 -26.04 17.43 57.98
C GLU A 1147 -25.31 16.15 57.52
N HIS A 1148 -25.88 15.37 56.60
CA HIS A 1148 -25.23 14.16 56.10
C HIS A 1148 -24.16 14.48 55.05
N VAL A 1149 -24.40 15.50 54.23
CA VAL A 1149 -23.43 15.96 53.22
C VAL A 1149 -22.22 16.59 53.89
N ASP A 1150 -22.41 17.41 54.94
CA ASP A 1150 -21.30 17.99 55.69
C ASP A 1150 -20.45 16.91 56.39
N LYS A 1151 -21.10 15.83 56.88
CA LYS A 1151 -20.40 14.70 57.49
C LYS A 1151 -19.59 13.89 56.47
N LEU A 1152 -20.12 13.68 55.28
CA LEU A 1152 -19.42 13.02 54.18
C LEU A 1152 -18.25 13.86 53.65
N GLN A 1153 -18.39 15.19 53.61
CA GLN A 1153 -17.28 16.08 53.25
C GLN A 1153 -16.16 16.05 54.29
N ALA A 1154 -16.48 15.92 55.58
CA ALA A 1154 -15.49 15.77 56.65
C ALA A 1154 -14.74 14.42 56.55
N GLU A 1155 -15.45 13.32 56.28
CA GLU A 1155 -14.84 11.99 56.08
C GLU A 1155 -13.95 11.95 54.82
N LEU A 1156 -14.33 12.67 53.76
CA LEU A 1156 -13.53 12.78 52.54
C LEU A 1156 -12.25 13.61 52.74
N LEU A 1157 -12.31 14.65 53.56
CA LEU A 1157 -11.13 15.42 53.97
C LEU A 1157 -10.17 14.56 54.81
N GLU A 1158 -10.71 13.78 55.75
CA GLU A 1158 -9.93 12.87 56.59
C GLU A 1158 -9.25 11.78 55.75
N ALA A 1159 -9.96 11.19 54.80
CA ALA A 1159 -9.41 10.20 53.86
C ALA A 1159 -8.30 10.79 52.97
N LYS A 1160 -8.44 12.03 52.50
CA LYS A 1160 -7.37 12.72 51.74
C LYS A 1160 -6.13 12.94 52.58
N THR A 1161 -6.28 13.40 53.82
CA THR A 1161 -5.12 13.59 54.72
C THR A 1161 -4.44 12.27 55.09
N ALA A 1162 -5.19 11.16 55.19
CA ALA A 1162 -4.63 9.83 55.39
C ALA A 1162 -3.84 9.34 54.16
N LEU A 1163 -4.34 9.62 52.95
CA LEU A 1163 -3.67 9.28 51.69
C LEU A 1163 -2.36 10.05 51.53
N ASP A 1164 -2.34 11.36 51.81
CA ASP A 1164 -1.12 12.17 51.76
C ASP A 1164 -0.06 11.67 52.76
N LYS A 1165 -0.51 11.22 53.93
CA LYS A 1165 0.38 10.64 54.94
C LYS A 1165 0.93 9.28 54.50
N ALA A 1166 0.13 8.46 53.83
CA ALA A 1166 0.57 7.18 53.27
C ALA A 1166 1.57 7.38 52.12
N ASN A 1167 1.33 8.36 51.24
CA ASN A 1167 2.26 8.72 50.17
C ASN A 1167 3.60 9.20 50.72
N LYS A 1168 3.59 10.02 51.76
CA LYS A 1168 4.82 10.46 52.43
C LYS A 1168 5.60 9.31 53.06
N ILE A 1169 4.92 8.35 53.69
CA ILE A 1169 5.56 7.14 54.22
C ILE A 1169 6.18 6.30 53.08
N ASN A 1170 5.51 6.24 51.93
CA ASN A 1170 6.00 5.48 50.79
C ASN A 1170 7.25 6.14 50.17
N GLU A 1171 7.28 7.47 50.07
CA GLU A 1171 8.47 8.22 49.66
C GLU A 1171 9.64 8.04 50.64
N ASP A 1172 9.37 8.11 51.95
CA ASP A 1172 10.38 7.88 52.99
C ASP A 1172 10.93 6.44 52.93
N MET A 1173 10.07 5.46 52.67
CA MET A 1173 10.47 4.06 52.46
C MET A 1173 11.32 3.90 51.20
N PHE A 1174 10.95 4.54 50.09
CA PHE A 1174 11.72 4.52 48.85
C PHE A 1174 13.10 5.15 49.03
N ALA A 1175 13.18 6.27 49.76
CA ALA A 1175 14.44 6.91 50.11
C ALA A 1175 15.31 6.01 51.00
N ALA A 1176 14.71 5.28 51.95
CA ALA A 1176 15.41 4.33 52.80
C ALA A 1176 15.94 3.11 52.02
N VAL A 1177 15.13 2.57 51.08
CA VAL A 1177 15.53 1.47 50.19
C VAL A 1177 16.67 1.89 49.27
N ASN A 1178 16.63 3.12 48.73
CA ASN A 1178 17.72 3.64 47.91
C ASN A 1178 19.02 3.85 48.72
N LYS A 1179 18.92 4.28 49.98
CA LYS A 1179 20.08 4.31 50.91
C LYS A 1179 20.64 2.91 51.20
N LEU A 1180 19.78 1.90 51.35
CA LEU A 1180 20.22 0.51 51.54
C LEU A 1180 20.88 -0.07 50.29
N LYS A 1181 20.37 0.22 49.09
CA LYS A 1181 21.00 -0.15 47.82
C LYS A 1181 22.36 0.53 47.63
N ALA A 1182 22.50 1.81 48.01
CA ALA A 1182 23.76 2.54 47.97
C ALA A 1182 24.80 1.98 48.96
N ASN A 1183 24.38 1.50 50.14
CA ASN A 1183 25.27 0.87 51.11
C ASN A 1183 25.67 -0.56 50.69
N GLN A 1184 24.78 -1.31 50.03
CA GLN A 1184 25.11 -2.65 49.49
C GLN A 1184 26.07 -2.60 48.31
N SER A 1185 26.01 -1.55 47.45
CA SER A 1185 26.96 -1.37 46.37
C SER A 1185 28.36 -1.03 46.87
N ALA A 1186 28.48 -0.24 47.95
CA ALA A 1186 29.75 0.10 48.59
C ALA A 1186 30.46 -1.11 49.26
N ASP A 1187 29.70 -2.06 49.82
CA ASP A 1187 30.27 -3.27 50.44
C ASP A 1187 30.69 -4.34 49.41
N SER A 1188 30.02 -4.38 48.25
CA SER A 1188 30.40 -5.28 47.14
C SER A 1188 31.77 -4.92 46.51
N GLY A 1189 32.18 -3.65 46.60
CA GLY A 1189 33.46 -3.15 46.09
C GLY A 1189 34.68 -3.55 46.94
N LYS A 1190 34.50 -3.80 48.25
CA LYS A 1190 35.60 -4.21 49.15
C LYS A 1190 35.97 -5.69 49.01
N ASN A 1191 35.01 -6.55 48.67
CA ASN A 1191 35.26 -8.00 48.53
C ASN A 1191 35.92 -8.41 47.20
N LYS A 1192 35.98 -7.53 46.19
CA LYS A 1192 36.66 -7.83 44.91
C LYS A 1192 38.17 -7.54 44.89
N ARG A 1193 38.74 -6.94 45.95
CA ARG A 1193 40.19 -6.62 46.05
C ARG A 1193 41.04 -7.65 46.80
N GLN A 1194 40.46 -8.80 47.19
CA GLN A 1194 41.19 -9.90 47.85
C GLN A 1194 41.28 -11.22 47.04
N LYS A 1195 40.83 -11.24 45.78
CA LYS A 1195 41.09 -12.35 44.85
C LYS A 1195 41.32 -11.84 43.41
N LYS A 1196 42.37 -11.03 43.25
CA LYS A 1196 43.34 -11.03 42.13
C LYS A 1196 44.28 -9.85 42.30
#